data_AF-A0A9D5N6Y9-F1
#
_entry.id   AF-A0A9D5N6Y9-F1
#
_cell.length_a   1.000
_cell.length_b   1.000
_cell.length_c   1.000
_cell.angle_alpha   90.00
_cell.angle_beta   90.00
_cell.angle_gamma   90.00
#
_symmetry.space_group_name_H-M   'P 1'
#
loop_
_entity.id
_entity.type
_entity.pdbx_description
1 polymer ?
#
loop_
_entity_poly.entity_id
_entity_poly.type
_entity_poly.pdbx_seq_one_letter_code
_entity_poly.pdbx_strand_id
1 'polypeptide(L)'
;MYAVCMPRKMSFLSNIGIISVCRVIIYGGKKQRLNMDNLSRYTGYIQTLLDLIALYVSFFIAYTVKELFPFGIAIPSFEPYKELILVIFIAYMIIQTLVLAREDILSRKFSGELISAFKTAGGIFVILIVYLFATKTSFDYSRIFVVTYTVISFFMLLFLRVLMKKWIFPLFRSSKNADRLVIVGSRQNVSDAIKRMKESPDWRYQITGAVLSDRLPEEDYIEQVDILGTFDNLSDPGLISRMDTLMLVSSVSDDRTRNLINALNEQGKTVSIRIEEYNSVSESKRIVDEICGSAVISYLPFITIPRRYQFIKRFMDIVMSLLCLPLFAVVYVLTFLLNDTGPVILRRVRVGKNGRRFYQNRFRTMKMDVKPEDTHKYTWWGKFLLFTHLDGLPEILNVLSSDMSFAGPHAPVLQRFLQYSPARRRNLCIKPGIVGGWSLEKEEEDVIFREREYIENWTVLKDLAIFFEMVIRYVLGRSTRRQLQRNIDEQIQLIEEYKEETAPLQYDHSKYVHTVTFGERVYLIIKRIIDFVLSFIGIIVLSPVLLILSILVSSNDGGSPIYKHIRVGKEGRKITIYKFRSMRKDAGDLKKLLTPEQLEQYKTEFKIDDDPRITGIGEFIRKTSLDELPQLFNILKGDLSIVGPRPIVEKETEVYGDDIAKFLSAKPGLTGYWQAYARNNATYETGERQAMEMYYIDHKSLWLDIKIFFKTFSSVLKREGAQ
;
A
#
# COMPACT_ATOMS: atom_id res chain seq x y z
N MET A 1 52.93 -9.96 56.30
CA MET A 1 52.78 -8.74 55.47
C MET A 1 52.49 -9.24 54.05
N TYR A 2 51.22 -9.53 53.77
CA TYR A 2 50.75 -10.27 52.60
C TYR A 2 50.36 -9.28 51.49
N ALA A 3 50.96 -9.40 50.31
CA ALA A 3 50.42 -8.81 49.09
C ALA A 3 50.15 -9.96 48.10
N VAL A 4 48.87 -10.24 47.93
CA VAL A 4 48.28 -11.41 47.25
C VAL A 4 47.62 -10.96 45.94
N CYS A 5 47.87 -11.74 44.88
CA CYS A 5 47.06 -12.05 43.69
C CYS A 5 46.60 -10.99 42.67
N MET A 6 47.08 -11.20 41.41
CA MET A 6 46.33 -11.71 40.21
C MET A 6 45.07 -10.95 39.67
N PRO A 7 44.55 -11.24 38.45
CA PRO A 7 45.08 -10.95 37.12
C PRO A 7 44.07 -10.21 36.20
N ARG A 8 44.50 -9.91 34.96
CA ARG A 8 43.69 -9.43 33.82
C ARG A 8 42.30 -10.07 33.70
N LYS A 9 41.24 -9.28 33.85
CA LYS A 9 39.95 -9.42 33.13
C LYS A 9 39.07 -8.17 33.36
N MET A 10 38.99 -7.28 32.38
CA MET A 10 37.81 -6.42 32.17
C MET A 10 37.78 -5.87 30.74
N SER A 11 37.72 -6.79 29.77
CA SER A 11 37.23 -6.52 28.43
C SER A 11 35.70 -6.46 28.47
N PHE A 12 35.10 -5.31 28.79
CA PHE A 12 33.64 -5.15 28.64
C PHE A 12 33.11 -3.72 28.42
N LEU A 13 33.97 -2.72 28.18
CA LEU A 13 33.53 -1.33 27.95
C LEU A 13 34.07 -0.70 26.65
N SER A 14 34.53 -1.50 25.69
CA SER A 14 35.03 -1.02 24.38
C SER A 14 33.96 -0.99 23.27
N ASN A 15 32.72 -1.43 23.53
CA ASN A 15 31.68 -1.58 22.49
C ASN A 15 30.53 -0.56 22.56
N ILE A 16 30.64 0.50 23.35
CA ILE A 16 29.66 1.60 23.33
C ILE A 16 30.17 2.68 22.37
N GLY A 17 29.57 2.74 21.18
CA GLY A 17 29.94 3.65 20.08
C GLY A 17 29.94 5.15 20.43
N ILE A 18 29.48 5.54 21.62
CA ILE A 18 29.44 6.92 22.11
C ILE A 18 30.84 7.50 22.32
N ILE A 19 31.82 6.71 22.80
CA ILE A 19 33.21 7.19 22.95
C ILE A 19 33.88 7.38 21.58
N SER A 20 33.51 6.56 20.59
CA SER A 20 33.99 6.71 19.22
C SER A 20 33.45 7.97 18.55
N VAL A 21 32.22 8.40 18.89
CA VAL A 21 31.60 9.63 18.39
C VAL A 21 32.30 10.88 18.94
N CYS A 22 32.60 10.93 20.25
CA CYS A 22 33.39 12.03 20.82
C CYS A 22 34.84 12.04 20.30
N ARG A 23 35.46 10.88 20.04
CA ARG A 23 36.80 10.81 19.43
C ARG A 23 36.83 11.27 17.98
N VAL A 24 35.80 11.01 17.18
CA VAL A 24 35.71 11.50 15.80
C VAL A 24 35.53 13.02 15.76
N ILE A 25 34.78 13.59 16.71
CA ILE A 25 34.53 15.05 16.78
C ILE A 25 35.72 15.81 17.39
N ILE A 26 36.45 15.23 18.36
CA ILE A 26 37.53 15.92 19.09
C ILE A 26 38.94 15.55 18.59
N TYR A 27 39.14 14.34 18.06
CA TYR A 27 40.46 13.78 17.70
C TYR A 27 40.49 13.14 16.30
N GLY A 28 39.67 13.61 15.36
CA GLY A 28 39.61 13.16 13.97
C GLY A 28 40.82 13.54 13.12
N GLY A 29 42.03 13.13 13.52
CA GLY A 29 43.21 13.05 12.68
C GLY A 29 43.10 11.94 11.64
N LYS A 30 42.18 12.10 10.68
CA LYS A 30 42.21 11.52 9.33
C LYS A 30 41.01 12.07 8.55
N LYS A 31 41.31 12.84 7.50
CA LYS A 31 40.41 13.52 6.56
C LYS A 31 39.35 12.57 5.97
N GLN A 32 38.20 12.39 6.64
CA GLN A 32 36.98 11.96 5.97
C GLN A 32 35.99 13.12 5.99
N ARG A 33 35.80 13.76 4.83
CA ARG A 33 34.76 14.77 4.60
C ARG A 33 33.40 14.11 4.79
N LEU A 34 32.60 14.65 5.72
CA LEU A 34 31.25 14.15 6.03
C LEU A 34 30.26 14.67 4.97
N ASN A 35 29.62 13.74 4.23
CA ASN A 35 28.49 14.05 3.34
C ASN A 35 27.36 14.78 4.10
N MET A 36 26.61 15.64 3.40
CA MET A 36 25.52 16.47 3.97
C MET A 36 24.41 15.63 4.65
N ASP A 37 24.08 14.48 4.07
CA ASP A 37 23.18 13.49 4.67
C ASP A 37 23.71 12.95 5.99
N ASN A 38 25.03 12.75 6.08
CA ASN A 38 25.66 12.28 7.29
C ASN A 38 25.62 13.36 8.37
N LEU A 39 25.88 14.63 8.05
CA LEU A 39 25.82 15.72 9.01
C LEU A 39 24.40 15.96 9.55
N SER A 40 23.38 15.91 8.69
CA SER A 40 21.98 15.96 9.13
C SER A 40 21.63 14.77 10.04
N ARG A 41 22.13 13.57 9.72
CA ARG A 41 21.97 12.40 10.59
C ARG A 41 22.69 12.56 11.93
N TYR A 42 23.94 13.03 11.94
CA TYR A 42 24.73 13.23 13.17
C TYR A 42 24.13 14.31 14.07
N THR A 43 23.71 15.43 13.50
CA THR A 43 23.02 16.49 14.25
C THR A 43 21.67 16.02 14.78
N GLY A 44 20.98 15.15 14.04
CA GLY A 44 19.82 14.39 14.52
C GLY A 44 20.14 13.51 15.73
N TYR A 45 21.19 12.69 15.68
CA TYR A 45 21.59 11.84 16.80
C TYR A 45 22.01 12.64 18.04
N ILE A 46 22.77 13.73 17.85
CA ILE A 46 23.18 14.63 18.93
C ILE A 46 21.96 15.28 19.57
N GLN A 47 21.00 15.76 18.77
CA GLN A 47 19.76 16.32 19.30
C GLN A 47 18.97 15.26 20.08
N THR A 48 18.84 14.04 19.55
CA THR A 48 18.15 12.95 20.26
C THR A 48 18.79 12.66 21.61
N LEU A 49 20.13 12.58 21.65
CA LEU A 49 20.84 12.36 22.90
C LEU A 49 20.62 13.52 23.89
N LEU A 50 20.72 14.77 23.43
CA LEU A 50 20.49 15.95 24.27
C LEU A 50 19.06 16.04 24.78
N ASP A 51 18.07 15.74 23.94
CA ASP A 51 16.67 15.70 24.36
C ASP A 51 16.44 14.63 25.43
N LEU A 52 17.04 13.45 25.29
CA LEU A 52 16.97 12.40 26.32
C LEU A 52 17.62 12.83 27.63
N ILE A 53 18.76 13.52 27.55
CA ILE A 53 19.42 14.12 28.72
C ILE A 53 18.52 15.18 29.36
N ALA A 54 17.92 16.08 28.58
CA ALA A 54 16.96 17.07 29.07
C ALA A 54 15.79 16.38 29.79
N LEU A 55 15.15 15.41 29.16
CA LEU A 55 14.02 14.69 29.74
C LEU A 55 14.38 13.96 31.03
N TYR A 56 15.57 13.37 31.09
CA TYR A 56 16.06 12.71 32.29
C TYR A 56 16.35 13.71 33.41
N VAL A 57 17.09 14.79 33.13
CA VAL A 57 17.38 15.83 34.12
C VAL A 57 16.09 16.49 34.61
N SER A 58 15.15 16.79 33.73
CA SER A 58 13.82 17.31 34.08
C SER A 58 13.05 16.36 34.99
N PHE A 59 13.21 15.04 34.83
CA PHE A 59 12.57 14.03 35.66
C PHE A 59 13.07 14.11 37.11
N PHE A 60 14.39 14.16 37.30
CA PHE A 60 14.98 14.29 38.64
C PHE A 60 14.62 15.63 39.29
N ILE A 61 14.68 16.74 38.55
CA ILE A 61 14.30 18.05 39.08
C ILE A 61 12.81 18.02 39.50
N ALA A 62 11.92 17.49 38.66
CA ALA A 62 10.50 17.39 39.00
C ALA A 62 10.24 16.50 40.22
N TYR A 63 10.99 15.40 40.35
CA TYR A 63 10.91 14.50 41.52
C TYR A 63 11.37 15.22 42.79
N THR A 64 12.50 15.94 42.75
CA THR A 64 12.98 16.74 43.88
C THR A 64 12.02 17.86 44.25
N VAL A 65 11.43 18.55 43.27
CA VAL A 65 10.40 19.57 43.52
C VAL A 65 9.16 18.97 44.19
N LYS A 66 8.75 17.75 43.79
CA LYS A 66 7.67 16.99 44.44
C LYS A 66 7.98 16.67 45.90
N GLU A 67 9.24 16.35 46.24
CA GLU A 67 9.67 16.11 47.62
C GLU A 67 9.73 17.41 48.46
N LEU A 68 10.15 18.53 47.85
CA LEU A 68 10.26 19.82 48.55
C LEU A 68 8.90 20.49 48.82
N PHE A 69 7.90 20.24 47.98
CA PHE A 69 6.56 20.82 48.09
C PHE A 69 5.48 19.72 48.14
N PRO A 70 5.36 18.99 49.27
CA PRO A 70 4.39 17.92 49.43
C PRO A 70 2.97 18.49 49.65
N PHE A 71 2.33 18.93 48.56
CA PHE A 71 0.90 19.22 48.57
C PHE A 71 0.11 17.90 48.38
N GLY A 72 -0.06 17.12 49.45
CA GLY A 72 -0.86 15.89 49.46
C GLY A 72 -0.27 14.72 50.26
N ILE A 73 -0.89 13.54 50.14
CA ILE A 73 -0.49 12.29 50.81
C ILE A 73 0.95 11.94 50.40
N ALA A 74 1.84 11.76 51.38
CA ALA A 74 3.22 11.37 51.17
C ALA A 74 3.27 9.95 50.56
N ILE A 75 3.57 9.84 49.27
CA ILE A 75 3.91 8.58 48.61
C ILE A 75 5.44 8.50 48.60
N PRO A 76 6.07 7.67 49.47
CA PRO A 76 7.49 7.81 49.80
C PRO A 76 8.42 6.92 48.97
N SER A 77 7.95 6.21 47.93
CA SER A 77 8.80 5.32 47.14
C SER A 77 9.12 5.87 45.74
N PHE A 78 10.41 5.86 45.40
CA PHE A 78 10.91 6.11 44.05
C PHE A 78 10.62 4.93 43.10
N GLU A 79 10.27 3.76 43.63
CA GLU A 79 10.01 2.53 42.86
C GLU A 79 9.00 2.69 41.72
N PRO A 80 7.76 3.20 41.93
CA PRO A 80 6.80 3.38 40.83
C PRO A 80 7.33 4.34 39.76
N TYR A 81 8.11 5.35 40.14
CA TYR A 81 8.67 6.35 39.22
C TYR A 81 9.71 5.77 38.24
N LYS A 82 10.34 4.62 38.54
CA LYS A 82 11.31 3.98 37.63
C LYS A 82 10.65 3.53 36.32
N GLU A 83 9.41 3.04 36.38
CA GLU A 83 8.67 2.60 35.20
C GLU A 83 8.38 3.78 34.26
N LEU A 84 8.08 4.95 34.83
CA LEU A 84 7.81 6.16 34.04
C LEU A 84 9.00 6.61 33.20
N ILE A 85 10.24 6.35 33.62
CA ILE A 85 11.43 6.67 32.82
C ILE A 85 11.41 5.93 31.48
N LEU A 86 11.06 4.63 31.50
CA LEU A 86 10.95 3.82 30.29
C LEU A 86 9.77 4.29 29.43
N VAL A 87 8.62 4.61 30.05
CA VAL A 87 7.44 5.13 29.34
C VAL A 87 7.76 6.45 28.66
N ILE A 88 8.47 7.37 29.33
CA ILE A 88 8.90 8.66 28.78
C ILE A 88 9.86 8.45 27.61
N PHE A 89 10.82 7.53 27.73
CA PHE A 89 11.74 7.20 26.64
C PHE A 89 10.97 6.70 25.40
N ILE A 90 10.05 5.76 25.59
CA ILE A 90 9.22 5.22 24.50
C ILE A 90 8.33 6.34 23.91
N ALA A 91 7.70 7.16 24.75
CA ALA A 91 6.88 8.29 24.34
C ALA A 91 7.68 9.27 23.46
N TYR A 92 8.89 9.63 23.89
CA TYR A 92 9.78 10.49 23.12
C TYR A 92 10.12 9.88 21.75
N MET A 93 10.50 8.60 21.70
CA MET A 93 10.83 7.90 20.45
C MET A 93 9.64 7.86 19.48
N ILE A 94 8.43 7.63 20.00
CA ILE A 94 7.18 7.67 19.22
C ILE A 94 6.95 9.07 18.65
N ILE A 95 7.08 10.12 19.47
CA ILE A 95 6.85 11.51 19.05
C ILE A 95 7.87 11.94 17.99
N GLN A 96 9.15 11.62 18.18
CA GLN A 96 10.18 11.93 17.19
C GLN A 96 9.90 11.25 15.85
N THR A 97 9.47 9.99 15.87
CA THR A 97 9.20 9.21 14.65
C THR A 97 7.93 9.67 13.93
N LEU A 98 6.87 9.99 14.68
CA LEU A 98 5.56 10.29 14.12
C LEU A 98 5.38 11.78 13.79
N VAL A 99 5.79 12.66 14.70
CA VAL A 99 5.45 14.09 14.69
C VAL A 99 6.57 14.96 14.10
N LEU A 100 7.83 14.72 14.48
CA LEU A 100 8.95 15.63 14.18
C LEU A 100 9.87 15.17 13.04
N ALA A 101 9.61 13.99 12.47
CA ALA A 101 10.53 13.30 11.57
C ALA A 101 10.77 13.98 10.19
N ARG A 102 10.21 15.16 9.93
CA ARG A 102 10.37 15.93 8.68
C ARG A 102 10.99 17.31 8.88
N GLU A 103 11.27 17.71 10.11
CA GLU A 103 11.78 19.05 10.39
C GLU A 103 13.31 19.05 10.30
N ASP A 104 13.87 19.79 9.35
CA ASP A 104 15.32 19.97 9.24
C ASP A 104 15.82 20.86 10.39
N ILE A 105 16.50 20.20 11.33
CA ILE A 105 16.92 20.74 12.62
C ILE A 105 17.79 21.99 12.44
N LEU A 106 18.67 21.96 11.43
CA LEU A 106 19.68 22.98 11.22
C LEU A 106 19.10 24.26 10.62
N SER A 107 18.05 24.17 9.80
CA SER A 107 17.39 25.34 9.20
C SER A 107 16.31 25.98 10.09
N ARG A 108 15.90 25.33 11.19
CA ARG A 108 14.89 25.88 12.11
C ARG A 108 15.34 27.17 12.81
N LYS A 109 14.57 28.23 12.65
CA LYS A 109 14.64 29.46 13.48
C LYS A 109 14.16 29.19 14.91
N PHE A 110 14.40 30.13 15.82
CA PHE A 110 13.98 30.02 17.23
C PHE A 110 12.47 29.75 17.40
N SER A 111 11.61 30.38 16.59
CA SER A 111 10.17 30.11 16.58
C SER A 111 9.83 28.66 16.24
N GLY A 112 10.59 28.03 15.34
CA GLY A 112 10.45 26.60 15.02
C GLY A 112 10.85 25.70 16.18
N GLU A 113 11.88 26.08 16.96
CA GLU A 113 12.29 25.33 18.15
C GLU A 113 11.25 25.39 19.27
N LEU A 114 10.61 26.55 19.49
CA LEU A 114 9.51 26.69 20.44
C LEU A 114 8.35 25.74 20.12
N ILE A 115 7.91 25.73 18.87
CA ILE A 115 6.82 24.86 18.40
C ILE A 115 7.21 23.38 18.55
N SER A 116 8.45 23.03 18.20
CA SER A 116 8.95 21.65 18.30
C SER A 116 9.04 21.17 19.76
N ALA A 117 9.56 22.00 20.67
CA ALA A 117 9.63 21.70 22.09
C ALA A 117 8.22 21.55 22.70
N PHE A 118 7.28 22.42 22.33
CA PHE A 118 5.89 22.33 22.76
C PHE A 118 5.22 21.03 22.31
N LYS A 119 5.36 20.67 21.03
CA LYS A 119 4.88 19.37 20.49
C LYS A 119 5.47 18.18 21.25
N THR A 120 6.76 18.25 21.61
CA THR A 120 7.45 17.17 22.33
C THR A 120 6.95 17.04 23.76
N ALA A 121 7.00 18.12 24.55
CA ALA A 121 6.58 18.10 25.95
C ALA A 121 5.08 17.81 26.10
N GLY A 122 4.23 18.45 25.28
CA GLY A 122 2.79 18.21 25.26
C GLY A 122 2.43 16.79 24.83
N GLY A 123 3.14 16.23 23.85
CA GLY A 123 2.94 14.84 23.44
C GLY A 123 3.30 13.84 24.55
N ILE A 124 4.41 14.06 25.27
CA ILE A 124 4.81 13.22 26.40
C ILE A 124 3.76 13.30 27.51
N PHE A 125 3.26 14.49 27.83
CA PHE A 125 2.19 14.68 28.81
C PHE A 125 0.93 13.88 28.47
N VAL A 126 0.47 13.93 27.21
CA VAL A 126 -0.71 13.16 26.77
C VAL A 126 -0.47 11.65 26.89
N ILE A 127 0.69 11.15 26.44
CA ILE A 127 1.01 9.73 26.53
C ILE A 127 1.11 9.27 28.00
N LEU A 128 1.70 10.08 28.87
CA LEU A 128 1.76 9.80 30.30
C LEU A 128 0.38 9.72 30.93
N ILE A 129 -0.54 10.64 30.62
CA ILE A 129 -1.92 10.57 31.11
C ILE A 129 -2.62 9.29 30.62
N VAL A 130 -2.48 8.96 29.35
CA VAL A 130 -3.08 7.74 28.79
C VAL A 130 -2.52 6.48 29.45
N TYR A 131 -1.20 6.43 29.68
CA TYR A 131 -0.54 5.35 30.40
C TYR A 131 -1.11 5.19 31.82
N LEU A 132 -1.10 6.27 32.61
CA LEU A 132 -1.59 6.27 33.99
C LEU A 132 -3.08 5.89 34.09
N PHE A 133 -3.88 6.28 33.10
CA PHE A 133 -5.29 5.90 33.03
C PHE A 133 -5.46 4.41 32.68
N ALA A 134 -4.71 3.89 31.71
CA ALA A 134 -4.81 2.52 31.24
C ALA A 134 -4.35 1.50 32.29
N THR A 135 -3.28 1.80 33.03
CA THR A 135 -2.76 0.94 34.11
C THR A 135 -3.55 1.06 35.41
N LYS A 136 -4.42 2.08 35.53
CA LYS A 136 -5.16 2.42 36.77
C LYS A 136 -4.26 2.70 37.98
N THR A 137 -2.98 3.01 37.75
CA THR A 137 -1.98 3.29 38.79
C THR A 137 -1.95 4.76 39.20
N SER A 138 -2.93 5.59 38.80
CA SER A 138 -2.91 7.04 39.06
C SER A 138 -2.85 7.42 40.54
N PHE A 139 -3.17 6.49 41.46
CA PHE A 139 -3.04 6.69 42.90
C PHE A 139 -1.60 6.59 43.40
N ASP A 140 -0.73 5.89 42.66
CA ASP A 140 0.67 5.67 43.04
C ASP A 140 1.58 6.84 42.62
N TYR A 141 1.05 7.78 41.84
CA TYR A 141 1.81 8.90 41.28
C TYR A 141 1.22 10.25 41.68
N SER A 142 2.10 11.17 42.07
CA SER A 142 1.71 12.55 42.35
C SER A 142 1.32 13.30 41.08
N ARG A 143 0.13 13.92 41.09
CA ARG A 143 -0.34 14.79 39.98
C ARG A 143 0.56 16.02 39.82
N ILE A 144 1.11 16.54 40.93
CA ILE A 144 2.01 17.70 40.88
C ILE A 144 3.27 17.37 40.09
N PHE A 145 3.77 16.13 40.20
CA PHE A 145 4.94 15.66 39.46
C PHE A 145 4.70 15.68 37.95
N VAL A 146 3.55 15.20 37.47
CA VAL A 146 3.26 15.14 36.03
C VAL A 146 3.22 16.55 35.41
N VAL A 147 2.62 17.51 36.12
CA VAL A 147 2.54 18.90 35.66
C VAL A 147 3.92 19.57 35.71
N THR A 148 4.64 19.49 36.83
CA THR A 148 5.96 20.11 36.97
C THR A 148 6.97 19.50 36.00
N TYR A 149 6.94 18.18 35.81
CA TYR A 149 7.77 17.49 34.82
C TYR A 149 7.54 18.01 33.40
N THR A 150 6.28 18.22 33.00
CA THR A 150 5.94 18.71 31.66
C THR A 150 6.45 20.14 31.44
N VAL A 151 6.31 21.01 32.44
CA VAL A 151 6.80 22.39 32.35
C VAL A 151 8.33 22.43 32.31
N ILE A 152 9.00 21.72 33.23
CA ILE A 152 10.47 21.69 33.31
C ILE A 152 11.07 21.07 32.06
N SER A 153 10.47 20.00 31.51
CA SER A 153 10.93 19.38 30.26
C SER A 153 10.81 20.30 29.07
N PHE A 154 9.73 21.07 28.93
CA PHE A 154 9.61 22.07 27.85
C PHE A 154 10.77 23.07 27.86
N PHE A 155 11.06 23.68 29.03
CA PHE A 155 12.13 24.66 29.15
C PHE A 155 13.52 24.04 29.00
N MET A 156 13.75 22.83 29.55
CA MET A 156 15.03 22.14 29.39
C MET A 156 15.30 21.71 27.95
N LEU A 157 14.28 21.24 27.22
CA LEU A 157 14.40 20.94 25.79
C LEU A 157 14.76 22.20 25.00
N LEU A 158 14.06 23.31 25.25
CA LEU A 158 14.35 24.59 24.59
C LEU A 158 15.80 25.04 24.88
N PHE A 159 16.19 24.99 26.16
CA PHE A 159 17.52 25.42 26.60
C PHE A 159 18.63 24.60 25.95
N LEU A 160 18.57 23.26 26.02
CA LEU A 160 19.60 22.41 25.43
C LEU A 160 19.65 22.50 23.90
N ARG A 161 18.50 22.64 23.21
CA ARG A 161 18.48 22.80 21.75
C ARG A 161 19.07 24.12 21.29
N VAL A 162 18.76 25.23 21.99
CA VAL A 162 19.35 26.55 21.71
C VAL A 162 20.83 26.54 22.04
N LEU A 163 21.23 25.95 23.16
CA LEU A 163 22.64 25.80 23.55
C LEU A 163 23.41 24.99 22.51
N MET A 164 22.86 23.84 22.09
CA MET A 164 23.40 23.01 21.03
C MET A 164 23.63 23.84 19.76
N LYS A 165 22.63 24.61 19.31
CA LYS A 165 22.80 25.49 18.15
C LYS A 165 23.87 26.55 18.37
N LYS A 166 23.88 27.20 19.53
CA LYS A 166 24.90 28.22 19.86
C LYS A 166 26.32 27.63 19.94
N TRP A 167 26.48 26.36 20.27
CA TRP A 167 27.78 25.68 20.32
C TRP A 167 28.20 25.09 18.97
N ILE A 168 27.27 24.43 18.27
CA ILE A 168 27.50 23.79 16.98
C ILE A 168 27.72 24.85 15.89
N PHE A 169 26.90 25.89 15.81
CA PHE A 169 26.99 26.87 14.72
C PHE A 169 28.35 27.57 14.63
N PRO A 170 28.98 28.06 15.71
CA PRO A 170 30.31 28.67 15.64
C PRO A 170 31.44 27.70 15.27
N LEU A 171 31.36 26.44 15.72
CA LEU A 171 32.32 25.37 15.34
C LEU A 171 32.34 25.13 13.81
N PHE A 172 31.21 25.36 13.15
CA PHE A 172 31.06 25.23 11.70
C PHE A 172 31.19 26.56 10.93
N ARG A 173 30.92 27.72 11.56
CA ARG A 173 30.93 29.06 10.96
C ARG A 173 32.28 29.78 11.05
N SER A 174 33.24 29.24 11.81
CA SER A 174 34.62 29.75 11.79
C SER A 174 35.21 29.53 10.39
N SER A 175 35.68 30.60 9.75
CA SER A 175 36.12 30.67 8.34
C SER A 175 37.19 29.66 7.92
N LYS A 176 37.80 28.93 8.87
CA LYS A 176 38.75 27.85 8.57
C LYS A 176 38.09 26.53 8.10
N ASN A 177 36.78 26.36 8.32
CA ASN A 177 36.05 25.12 8.00
C ASN A 177 35.01 25.27 6.88
N ALA A 178 34.78 26.49 6.37
CA ALA A 178 33.92 26.72 5.22
C ALA A 178 34.73 26.44 3.94
N ASP A 179 34.14 25.67 3.01
CA ASP A 179 34.77 25.39 1.73
C ASP A 179 34.82 26.67 0.90
N ARG A 180 36.02 27.02 0.43
CA ARG A 180 36.21 28.13 -0.50
C ARG A 180 35.59 27.77 -1.84
N LEU A 181 34.47 28.41 -2.15
CA LEU A 181 33.68 28.15 -3.33
C LEU A 181 34.06 29.11 -4.47
N VAL A 182 34.37 28.55 -5.63
CA VAL A 182 34.53 29.29 -6.88
C VAL A 182 33.40 28.90 -7.83
N ILE A 183 32.72 29.90 -8.39
CA ILE A 183 31.58 29.70 -9.31
C ILE A 183 32.06 29.92 -10.74
N VAL A 184 31.76 28.98 -11.63
CA VAL A 184 32.16 29.03 -13.04
C VAL A 184 30.92 29.07 -13.93
N GLY A 185 30.88 29.99 -14.88
CA GLY A 185 29.83 30.02 -15.90
C GLY A 185 29.78 31.35 -16.62
N SER A 186 28.69 31.59 -17.35
CA SER A 186 28.50 32.86 -18.02
C SER A 186 28.26 33.98 -17.03
N ARG A 187 28.57 35.22 -17.41
CA ARG A 187 28.43 36.39 -16.51
C ARG A 187 27.03 36.46 -15.88
N GLN A 188 26.01 36.18 -16.68
CA GLN A 188 24.61 36.14 -16.24
C GLN A 188 24.34 34.99 -15.26
N ASN A 189 24.78 33.78 -15.59
CA ASN A 189 24.59 32.60 -14.74
C ASN A 189 25.31 32.71 -13.38
N VAL A 190 26.51 33.29 -13.37
CA VAL A 190 27.29 33.55 -12.16
C VAL A 190 26.61 34.60 -11.28
N SER A 191 26.17 35.73 -11.86
CA SER A 191 25.41 36.75 -11.13
C SER A 191 24.16 36.18 -10.47
N ASP A 192 23.38 35.39 -11.20
CA ASP A 192 22.17 34.74 -10.68
C ASP A 192 22.47 33.75 -9.56
N ALA A 193 23.57 32.99 -9.67
CA ALA A 193 24.00 32.06 -8.62
C ALA A 193 24.42 32.81 -7.34
N ILE A 194 25.15 33.92 -7.46
CA ILE A 194 25.57 34.75 -6.32
C ILE A 194 24.35 35.37 -5.62
N LYS A 195 23.40 35.94 -6.37
CA LYS A 195 22.16 36.52 -5.80
C LYS A 195 21.37 35.49 -5.00
N ARG A 196 21.14 34.30 -5.56
CA ARG A 196 20.43 33.21 -4.86
C ARG A 196 21.14 32.77 -3.58
N MET A 197 22.47 32.78 -3.58
CA MET A 197 23.26 32.40 -2.42
C MET A 197 23.30 33.49 -1.33
N LYS A 198 23.16 34.77 -1.71
CA LYS A 198 22.91 35.87 -0.76
C LYS A 198 21.52 35.77 -0.12
N GLU A 199 20.49 35.37 -0.89
CA GLU A 199 19.11 35.20 -0.41
C GLU A 199 18.95 34.00 0.53
N SER A 200 19.66 32.90 0.26
CA SER A 200 19.65 31.67 1.07
C SER A 200 21.08 31.23 1.39
N PRO A 201 21.73 31.86 2.39
CA PRO A 201 23.14 31.60 2.70
C PRO A 201 23.35 30.18 3.20
N ASP A 202 24.08 29.39 2.41
CA ASP A 202 24.60 28.08 2.81
C ASP A 202 25.89 28.27 3.60
N TRP A 203 25.85 27.97 4.89
CA TRP A 203 26.95 28.21 5.83
C TRP A 203 28.22 27.40 5.50
N ARG A 204 28.12 26.39 4.62
CA ARG A 204 29.23 25.52 4.22
C ARG A 204 30.20 26.19 3.25
N TYR A 205 29.74 27.18 2.50
CA TYR A 205 30.51 27.75 1.39
C TYR A 205 30.82 29.22 1.65
N GLN A 206 32.08 29.58 1.44
CA GLN A 206 32.50 30.97 1.34
C GLN A 206 32.83 31.27 -0.12
N ILE A 207 32.05 32.15 -0.75
CA ILE A 207 32.33 32.56 -2.13
C ILE A 207 33.67 33.31 -2.13
N THR A 208 34.67 32.72 -2.79
CA THR A 208 36.05 33.23 -2.83
C THR A 208 36.33 33.94 -4.15
N GLY A 209 35.59 33.61 -5.20
CA GLY A 209 35.67 34.28 -6.49
C GLY A 209 34.81 33.65 -7.56
N ALA A 210 34.76 34.30 -8.72
CA ALA A 210 34.07 33.83 -9.91
C ALA A 210 35.05 33.61 -11.08
N VAL A 211 34.75 32.65 -11.94
CA VAL A 211 35.47 32.41 -13.19
C VAL A 211 34.47 32.43 -14.34
N LEU A 212 34.81 33.19 -15.39
CA LEU A 212 33.92 33.34 -16.53
C LEU A 212 34.23 32.32 -17.62
N SER A 213 33.18 31.71 -18.19
CA SER A 213 33.27 30.92 -19.43
C SER A 213 33.32 31.79 -20.69
N ASP A 214 33.07 33.08 -20.54
CA ASP A 214 32.88 34.05 -21.61
C ASP A 214 34.13 34.92 -21.76
N ARG A 215 34.12 35.93 -22.65
CA ARG A 215 35.26 36.86 -22.81
C ARG A 215 35.67 37.52 -21.48
N LEU A 216 36.96 37.81 -21.36
CA LEU A 216 37.57 38.57 -20.25
C LEU A 216 36.79 39.87 -20.00
N PRO A 217 36.54 40.23 -18.74
CA PRO A 217 35.65 41.33 -18.37
C PRO A 217 36.32 42.71 -18.52
N GLU A 218 35.50 43.76 -18.58
CA GLU A 218 35.93 45.17 -18.42
C GLU A 218 36.01 45.62 -16.93
N GLU A 219 35.48 44.82 -16.00
CA GLU A 219 35.42 45.09 -14.55
C GLU A 219 35.94 43.88 -13.75
N ASP A 220 36.63 44.11 -12.64
CA ASP A 220 37.29 43.06 -11.84
C ASP A 220 36.37 42.32 -10.85
N TYR A 221 35.09 42.71 -10.73
CA TYR A 221 34.15 42.15 -9.75
C TYR A 221 32.73 41.94 -10.29
N ILE A 222 32.02 40.95 -9.75
CA ILE A 222 30.58 40.73 -9.97
C ILE A 222 29.93 40.61 -8.60
N GLU A 223 28.91 41.43 -8.30
CA GLU A 223 28.12 41.30 -7.06
C GLU A 223 28.99 41.31 -5.76
N GLN A 224 30.07 42.10 -5.73
CA GLN A 224 31.07 42.18 -4.64
C GLN A 224 31.94 40.92 -4.46
N VAL A 225 32.07 40.11 -5.51
CA VAL A 225 32.93 38.93 -5.56
C VAL A 225 33.98 39.13 -6.67
N ASP A 226 35.25 38.89 -6.35
CA ASP A 226 36.37 39.05 -7.28
C ASP A 226 36.30 38.05 -8.45
N ILE A 227 36.60 38.52 -9.66
CA ILE A 227 36.78 37.65 -10.82
C ILE A 227 38.23 37.16 -10.84
N LEU A 228 38.42 35.85 -10.70
CA LEU A 228 39.74 35.25 -10.57
C LEU A 228 40.37 34.88 -11.92
N GLY A 229 39.59 34.84 -13.00
CA GLY A 229 40.07 34.57 -14.35
C GLY A 229 39.02 33.99 -15.29
N THR A 230 39.49 33.40 -16.39
CA THR A 230 38.70 32.67 -17.40
C THR A 230 38.82 31.16 -17.24
N PHE A 231 37.95 30.42 -17.93
CA PHE A 231 37.92 28.96 -17.90
C PHE A 231 39.28 28.29 -18.15
N ASP A 232 40.10 28.84 -19.06
CA ASP A 232 41.44 28.29 -19.37
C ASP A 232 42.44 28.42 -18.21
N ASN A 233 42.25 29.43 -17.36
CA ASN A 233 43.10 29.67 -16.18
C ASN A 233 42.70 28.81 -14.97
N LEU A 234 41.65 27.97 -15.07
CA LEU A 234 41.23 27.08 -13.98
C LEU A 234 42.29 26.03 -13.60
N SER A 235 43.24 25.78 -14.49
CA SER A 235 44.36 24.85 -14.27
C SER A 235 45.53 25.46 -13.50
N ASP A 236 45.51 26.77 -13.22
CA ASP A 236 46.58 27.45 -12.49
C ASP A 236 46.68 26.93 -11.04
N PRO A 237 47.84 26.37 -10.63
CA PRO A 237 48.07 25.94 -9.25
C PRO A 237 47.75 27.00 -8.20
N GLY A 238 47.96 28.29 -8.50
CA GLY A 238 47.64 29.40 -7.61
C GLY A 238 46.14 29.50 -7.32
N LEU A 239 45.31 29.32 -8.33
CA LEU A 239 43.85 29.33 -8.21
C LEU A 239 43.34 28.06 -7.49
N ILE A 240 43.88 26.90 -7.87
CA ILE A 240 43.49 25.61 -7.28
C ILE A 240 43.83 25.57 -5.78
N SER A 241 44.92 26.20 -5.36
CA SER A 241 45.29 26.32 -3.94
C SER A 241 44.29 27.16 -3.12
N ARG A 242 43.58 28.10 -3.78
CA ARG A 242 42.65 29.04 -3.15
C ARG A 242 41.20 28.53 -3.10
N MET A 243 40.86 27.46 -3.82
CA MET A 243 39.50 26.89 -3.83
C MET A 243 39.44 25.50 -3.21
N ASP A 244 38.33 25.16 -2.56
CA ASP A 244 38.05 23.81 -2.07
C ASP A 244 36.97 23.12 -2.90
N THR A 245 36.02 23.92 -3.40
CA THR A 245 34.87 23.47 -4.20
C THR A 245 34.67 24.39 -5.41
N LEU A 246 34.41 23.78 -6.57
CA LEU A 246 34.06 24.45 -7.83
C LEU A 246 32.58 24.20 -8.15
N MET A 247 31.79 25.24 -8.41
CA MET A 247 30.41 25.10 -8.90
C MET A 247 30.33 25.47 -10.38
N LEU A 248 30.07 24.49 -11.25
CA LEU A 248 29.84 24.69 -12.68
C LEU A 248 28.36 25.05 -12.91
N VAL A 249 28.13 26.24 -13.45
CA VAL A 249 26.81 26.83 -13.72
C VAL A 249 26.57 26.96 -15.24
N SER A 250 27.20 26.10 -16.03
CA SER A 250 27.09 26.06 -17.50
C SER A 250 26.62 24.70 -17.98
N SER A 251 25.99 24.64 -19.16
CA SER A 251 25.57 23.41 -19.83
C SER A 251 26.79 22.52 -20.13
N VAL A 252 26.80 21.32 -19.56
CA VAL A 252 27.91 20.38 -19.65
C VAL A 252 27.68 19.46 -20.84
N SER A 253 28.44 19.68 -21.93
CA SER A 253 28.49 18.74 -23.06
C SER A 253 29.88 18.57 -23.70
N ASP A 254 30.94 19.12 -23.09
CA ASP A 254 32.27 19.17 -23.70
C ASP A 254 33.29 18.27 -22.97
N ASP A 255 34.16 17.58 -23.73
CA ASP A 255 35.28 16.79 -23.22
C ASP A 255 36.23 17.64 -22.36
N ARG A 256 36.31 18.95 -22.62
CA ARG A 256 37.06 19.91 -21.81
C ARG A 256 36.60 19.96 -20.35
N THR A 257 35.29 19.93 -20.11
CA THR A 257 34.73 19.95 -18.74
C THR A 257 35.04 18.64 -18.02
N ARG A 258 35.00 17.50 -18.72
CA ARG A 258 35.35 16.19 -18.15
C ARG A 258 36.81 16.13 -17.73
N ASN A 259 37.72 16.62 -18.57
CA ASN A 259 39.15 16.69 -18.25
C ASN A 259 39.43 17.58 -17.04
N LEU A 260 38.76 18.74 -16.94
CA LEU A 260 38.85 19.62 -15.78
C LEU A 260 38.32 18.95 -14.50
N ILE A 261 37.16 18.28 -14.57
CA ILE A 261 36.59 17.56 -13.42
C ILE A 261 37.57 16.49 -12.92
N ASN A 262 38.17 15.73 -13.83
CA ASN A 262 39.15 14.70 -13.48
C ASN A 262 40.41 15.32 -12.86
N ALA A 263 40.98 16.36 -13.46
CA ALA A 263 42.17 17.03 -12.93
C ALA A 263 41.94 17.64 -11.54
N LEU A 264 40.77 18.24 -11.31
CA LEU A 264 40.40 18.80 -10.00
C LEU A 264 40.13 17.70 -8.96
N ASN A 265 39.48 16.61 -9.35
CA ASN A 265 39.26 15.45 -8.48
C ASN A 265 40.57 14.76 -8.10
N GLU A 266 41.53 14.63 -9.03
CA GLU A 266 42.88 14.12 -8.76
C GLU A 266 43.63 14.97 -7.73
N GLN A 267 43.36 16.28 -7.69
CA GLN A 267 43.87 17.20 -6.67
C GLN A 267 43.00 17.28 -5.40
N GLY A 268 41.97 16.44 -5.27
CA GLY A 268 41.09 16.36 -4.10
C GLY A 268 40.11 17.52 -3.95
N LYS A 269 39.84 18.27 -5.03
CA LYS A 269 38.85 19.35 -5.06
C LYS A 269 37.48 18.80 -5.40
N THR A 270 36.43 19.42 -4.85
CA THR A 270 35.05 19.01 -5.11
C THR A 270 34.49 19.76 -6.31
N VAL A 271 33.91 19.09 -7.30
CA VAL A 271 33.21 19.75 -8.40
C VAL A 271 31.72 19.48 -8.32
N SER A 272 30.92 20.55 -8.22
CA SER A 272 29.45 20.52 -8.21
C SER A 272 28.91 21.07 -9.51
N ILE A 273 28.04 20.32 -10.19
CA ILE A 273 27.43 20.75 -11.45
C ILE A 273 25.99 21.20 -11.19
N ARG A 274 25.64 22.41 -11.65
CA ARG A 274 24.25 22.86 -11.68
C ARG A 274 23.51 22.12 -12.78
N ILE A 275 22.46 21.41 -12.40
CA ILE A 275 21.56 20.81 -13.38
C ILE A 275 20.50 21.87 -13.73
N GLU A 276 20.54 22.40 -14.94
CA GLU A 276 19.65 23.48 -15.40
C GLU A 276 18.18 23.06 -15.37
N GLU A 277 17.88 21.84 -15.82
CA GLU A 277 16.51 21.30 -15.83
C GLU A 277 16.00 20.97 -14.44
N TYR A 278 16.86 20.96 -13.40
CA TYR A 278 16.42 20.66 -12.04
C TYR A 278 15.28 21.58 -11.62
N ASN A 279 15.28 22.85 -12.04
CA ASN A 279 14.23 23.83 -11.69
C ASN A 279 13.21 24.09 -12.80
N SER A 280 13.22 23.33 -13.91
CA SER A 280 12.31 23.58 -15.05
C SER A 280 10.83 23.30 -14.73
N VAL A 281 10.57 22.42 -13.76
CA VAL A 281 9.21 22.05 -13.33
C VAL A 281 8.98 22.45 -11.88
N SER A 282 8.23 23.54 -11.66
CA SER A 282 8.01 24.18 -10.36
C SER A 282 7.17 23.35 -9.38
N GLU A 283 6.23 22.52 -9.85
CA GLU A 283 5.22 21.86 -8.99
C GLU A 283 5.58 20.42 -8.54
N SER A 284 6.79 19.92 -8.83
CA SER A 284 7.14 18.51 -8.55
C SER A 284 8.26 18.34 -7.52
N LYS A 285 8.13 17.31 -6.67
CA LYS A 285 9.22 16.89 -5.80
C LYS A 285 10.25 16.16 -6.65
N ARG A 286 11.52 16.51 -6.48
CA ARG A 286 12.62 15.98 -7.29
C ARG A 286 13.50 15.09 -6.45
N ILE A 287 13.93 13.98 -7.03
CA ILE A 287 14.92 13.09 -6.44
C ILE A 287 15.96 12.83 -7.52
N VAL A 288 17.23 12.96 -7.16
CA VAL A 288 18.32 12.44 -7.97
C VAL A 288 18.43 10.96 -7.63
N ASP A 289 18.23 10.11 -8.63
CA ASP A 289 18.27 8.66 -8.50
C ASP A 289 19.25 8.08 -9.52
N GLU A 290 19.64 6.83 -9.35
CA GLU A 290 20.45 6.10 -10.31
C GLU A 290 19.59 5.00 -10.96
N ILE A 291 19.29 5.15 -12.24
CA ILE A 291 18.55 4.15 -13.01
C ILE A 291 19.46 3.64 -14.11
N CYS A 292 19.70 2.32 -14.10
CA CYS A 292 20.57 1.66 -15.07
C CYS A 292 21.99 2.25 -15.16
N GLY A 293 22.59 2.64 -14.02
CA GLY A 293 23.94 3.22 -13.98
C GLY A 293 24.00 4.69 -14.45
N SER A 294 22.87 5.32 -14.73
CA SER A 294 22.78 6.73 -15.13
C SER A 294 22.12 7.55 -14.03
N ALA A 295 22.75 8.67 -13.68
CA ALA A 295 22.14 9.66 -12.79
C ALA A 295 20.96 10.32 -13.50
N VAL A 296 19.77 10.20 -12.91
CA VAL A 296 18.53 10.74 -13.46
C VAL A 296 17.86 11.66 -12.46
N ILE A 297 17.23 12.73 -12.95
CA ILE A 297 16.30 13.52 -12.14
C ILE A 297 14.90 12.93 -12.30
N SER A 298 14.40 12.34 -11.23
CA SER A 298 13.04 11.86 -11.16
C SER A 298 12.11 12.97 -10.66
N TYR A 299 11.16 13.36 -11.50
CA TYR A 299 10.08 14.28 -11.14
C TYR A 299 8.90 13.47 -10.58
N LEU A 300 8.70 13.53 -9.27
CA LEU A 300 7.59 12.86 -8.60
C LEU A 300 6.37 13.78 -8.56
N PRO A 301 5.17 13.27 -8.92
CA PRO A 301 3.93 14.01 -8.74
C PRO A 301 3.67 14.18 -7.23
N PHE A 302 3.98 15.38 -6.72
CA PHE A 302 3.81 15.85 -5.33
C PHE A 302 4.55 15.07 -4.22
N ILE A 303 4.51 15.63 -3.00
CA ILE A 303 5.06 15.05 -1.78
C ILE A 303 4.33 13.74 -1.50
N THR A 304 4.83 12.64 -2.06
CA THR A 304 4.36 11.31 -1.67
C THR A 304 4.58 11.16 -0.18
N ILE A 305 3.52 10.79 0.55
CA ILE A 305 3.60 10.32 1.94
C ILE A 305 4.84 9.42 2.07
N PRO A 306 5.86 9.75 2.88
CA PRO A 306 7.08 8.96 3.01
C PRO A 306 6.77 7.47 3.26
N ARG A 307 7.63 6.55 2.78
CA ARG A 307 7.37 5.09 2.84
C ARG A 307 6.95 4.61 4.25
N ARG A 308 7.58 5.12 5.31
CA ARG A 308 7.20 4.81 6.71
C ARG A 308 5.76 5.18 7.06
N TYR A 309 5.26 6.30 6.56
CA TYR A 309 3.89 6.75 6.81
C TYR A 309 2.89 6.00 5.95
N GLN A 310 3.27 5.56 4.74
CA GLN A 310 2.44 4.63 3.96
C GLN A 310 2.29 3.30 4.69
N PHE A 311 3.35 2.82 5.37
CA PHE A 311 3.28 1.63 6.21
C PHE A 311 2.34 1.83 7.39
N ILE A 312 2.48 2.93 8.16
CA ILE A 312 1.59 3.25 9.28
C ILE A 312 0.14 3.36 8.82
N LYS A 313 -0.09 4.11 7.73
CA LYS A 313 -1.40 4.26 7.11
C LYS A 313 -2.01 2.91 6.75
N ARG A 314 -1.22 2.03 6.14
CA ARG A 314 -1.64 0.69 5.76
C ARG A 314 -1.97 -0.19 6.98
N PHE A 315 -1.14 -0.12 8.02
CA PHE A 315 -1.39 -0.84 9.27
C PHE A 315 -2.71 -0.40 9.90
N MET A 316 -2.94 0.92 9.98
CA MET A 316 -4.19 1.48 10.48
C MET A 316 -5.39 1.04 9.63
N ASP A 317 -5.28 1.08 8.30
CA ASP A 317 -6.34 0.62 7.41
C ASP A 317 -6.71 -0.85 7.65
N ILE A 318 -5.72 -1.73 7.82
CA ILE A 318 -5.96 -3.15 8.11
C ILE A 318 -6.65 -3.31 9.46
N VAL A 319 -6.15 -2.67 10.52
CA VAL A 319 -6.71 -2.76 11.87
C VAL A 319 -8.17 -2.29 11.88
N MET A 320 -8.44 -1.12 11.30
CA MET A 320 -9.80 -0.58 11.20
C MET A 320 -10.71 -1.48 10.38
N SER A 321 -10.21 -2.08 9.29
CA SER A 321 -10.99 -3.03 8.49
C SER A 321 -11.35 -4.28 9.29
N LEU A 322 -10.40 -4.85 10.03
CA LEU A 322 -10.63 -6.03 10.87
C LEU A 322 -11.65 -5.74 11.98
N LEU A 323 -11.60 -4.56 12.59
CA LEU A 323 -12.57 -4.13 13.59
C LEU A 323 -14.00 -4.00 13.02
N CYS A 324 -14.13 -3.63 11.75
CA CYS A 324 -15.43 -3.51 11.10
C CYS A 324 -15.96 -4.83 10.49
N LEU A 325 -15.15 -5.91 10.41
CA LEU A 325 -15.57 -7.19 9.83
C LEU A 325 -16.77 -7.84 10.53
N PRO A 326 -16.89 -7.85 11.88
CA PRO A 326 -18.06 -8.42 12.55
C PRO A 326 -19.36 -7.70 12.16
N LEU A 327 -19.33 -6.36 12.13
CA LEU A 327 -20.46 -5.56 11.66
C LEU A 327 -20.79 -5.87 10.20
N PHE A 328 -19.77 -6.00 9.35
CA PHE A 328 -19.94 -6.42 7.96
C PHE A 328 -20.61 -7.78 7.83
N ALA A 329 -20.18 -8.77 8.61
CA ALA A 329 -20.78 -10.10 8.58
C ALA A 329 -22.27 -10.07 8.99
N VAL A 330 -22.61 -9.35 10.06
CA VAL A 330 -24.01 -9.21 10.52
C VAL A 330 -24.86 -8.53 9.46
N VAL A 331 -24.43 -7.38 8.95
CA VAL A 331 -25.19 -6.63 7.92
C VAL A 331 -25.28 -7.44 6.62
N TYR A 332 -24.26 -8.19 6.25
CA TYR A 332 -24.28 -9.08 5.09
C TYR A 332 -25.34 -10.17 5.24
N VAL A 333 -25.39 -10.86 6.38
CA VAL A 333 -26.39 -11.90 6.65
C VAL A 333 -27.80 -11.32 6.65
N LEU A 334 -28.01 -10.19 7.32
CA LEU A 334 -29.31 -9.49 7.30
C LEU A 334 -29.71 -9.10 5.87
N THR A 335 -28.77 -8.57 5.10
CA THR A 335 -29.03 -8.20 3.69
C THR A 335 -29.33 -9.44 2.84
N PHE A 336 -28.66 -10.57 3.09
CA PHE A 336 -28.94 -11.83 2.41
C PHE A 336 -30.34 -12.37 2.72
N LEU A 337 -30.79 -12.24 3.97
CA LEU A 337 -32.11 -12.73 4.40
C LEU A 337 -33.26 -11.80 3.99
N LEU A 338 -33.04 -10.48 3.94
CA LEU A 338 -34.09 -9.47 3.77
C LEU A 338 -34.23 -8.91 2.35
N ASN A 339 -33.22 -9.08 1.48
CA ASN A 339 -33.33 -8.66 0.09
C ASN A 339 -33.93 -9.77 -0.79
N ASP A 340 -34.55 -9.34 -1.90
CA ASP A 340 -35.08 -10.23 -2.93
C ASP A 340 -33.99 -11.10 -3.58
N THR A 341 -34.38 -12.10 -4.37
CA THR A 341 -33.43 -13.00 -5.04
C THR A 341 -32.33 -12.25 -5.82
N GLY A 342 -31.08 -12.74 -5.76
CA GLY A 342 -29.93 -12.18 -6.49
C GLY A 342 -28.75 -11.80 -5.60
N PRO A 343 -27.74 -11.10 -6.15
CA PRO A 343 -26.49 -10.83 -5.46
C PRO A 343 -26.65 -9.79 -4.35
N VAL A 344 -26.09 -10.09 -3.18
CA VAL A 344 -26.05 -9.16 -2.03
C VAL A 344 -25.07 -8.02 -2.27
N ILE A 345 -23.93 -8.31 -2.89
CA ILE A 345 -22.86 -7.35 -3.19
C ILE A 345 -22.77 -7.15 -4.71
N LEU A 346 -22.84 -5.91 -5.15
CA LEU A 346 -22.51 -5.50 -6.52
C LEU A 346 -21.07 -5.00 -6.58
N ARG A 347 -20.40 -5.29 -7.70
CA ARG A 347 -19.01 -4.93 -7.96
C ARG A 347 -18.94 -3.99 -9.16
N ARG A 348 -18.20 -2.90 -9.03
CA ARG A 348 -18.06 -1.92 -10.11
C ARG A 348 -16.62 -1.53 -10.35
N VAL A 349 -16.23 -1.39 -11.61
CA VAL A 349 -14.92 -0.85 -11.97
C VAL A 349 -14.83 0.63 -11.59
N ARG A 350 -13.82 0.96 -10.77
CA ARG A 350 -13.45 2.31 -10.37
C ARG A 350 -11.99 2.58 -10.67
N VAL A 351 -11.63 3.86 -10.69
CA VAL A 351 -10.26 4.31 -10.84
C VAL A 351 -9.67 4.59 -9.46
N GLY A 352 -8.57 3.90 -9.16
CA GLY A 352 -7.82 3.99 -7.93
C GLY A 352 -6.49 4.73 -8.09
N LYS A 353 -5.54 4.40 -7.21
CA LYS A 353 -4.22 5.05 -7.16
C LYS A 353 -3.54 5.04 -8.52
N ASN A 354 -3.06 6.20 -8.96
CA ASN A 354 -2.36 6.43 -10.23
C ASN A 354 -3.16 5.97 -11.45
N GLY A 355 -4.49 6.02 -11.40
CA GLY A 355 -5.33 5.62 -12.54
C GLY A 355 -5.59 4.12 -12.65
N ARG A 356 -5.10 3.29 -11.71
CA ARG A 356 -5.29 1.83 -11.77
C ARG A 356 -6.75 1.46 -11.57
N ARG A 357 -7.27 0.53 -12.39
CA ARG A 357 -8.64 0.05 -12.28
C ARG A 357 -8.76 -0.99 -11.17
N PHE A 358 -9.84 -0.94 -10.40
CA PHE A 358 -10.18 -1.95 -9.40
C PHE A 358 -11.70 -2.12 -9.27
N TYR A 359 -12.16 -3.23 -8.70
CA TYR A 359 -13.58 -3.48 -8.46
C TYR A 359 -13.99 -3.01 -7.07
N GLN A 360 -14.76 -1.93 -6.96
CA GLN A 360 -15.36 -1.47 -5.71
C GLN A 360 -16.58 -2.33 -5.35
N ASN A 361 -16.63 -2.84 -4.13
CA ASN A 361 -17.75 -3.64 -3.61
C ASN A 361 -18.76 -2.74 -2.88
N ARG A 362 -20.06 -2.89 -3.15
CA ARG A 362 -21.15 -2.21 -2.44
C ARG A 362 -22.35 -3.13 -2.25
N PHE A 363 -23.16 -2.88 -1.22
CA PHE A 363 -24.41 -3.63 -1.07
C PHE A 363 -25.41 -3.24 -2.16
N ARG A 364 -26.17 -4.21 -2.64
CA ARG A 364 -27.30 -3.97 -3.53
C ARG A 364 -28.44 -3.34 -2.73
N THR A 365 -28.88 -2.16 -3.16
CA THR A 365 -29.99 -1.42 -2.54
C THR A 365 -31.25 -1.40 -3.39
N MET A 366 -31.12 -1.66 -4.70
CA MET A 366 -32.22 -1.71 -5.65
C MET A 366 -32.76 -3.13 -5.85
N LYS A 367 -34.02 -3.22 -6.29
CA LYS A 367 -34.64 -4.49 -6.69
C LYS A 367 -33.99 -5.02 -7.97
N MET A 368 -34.03 -6.33 -8.18
CA MET A 368 -33.48 -6.90 -9.42
C MET A 368 -34.34 -6.56 -10.63
N ASP A 369 -35.65 -6.59 -10.51
CA ASP A 369 -36.61 -6.34 -11.59
C ASP A 369 -36.80 -4.84 -11.93
N VAL A 370 -36.01 -3.96 -11.30
CA VAL A 370 -36.12 -2.50 -11.48
C VAL A 370 -35.95 -2.08 -12.94
N LYS A 371 -36.86 -1.23 -13.40
CA LYS A 371 -36.78 -0.52 -14.67
C LYS A 371 -36.47 0.97 -14.44
N PRO A 372 -35.89 1.66 -15.44
CA PRO A 372 -35.63 3.09 -15.36
C PRO A 372 -36.85 3.94 -14.99
N GLU A 373 -38.04 3.50 -15.41
CA GLU A 373 -39.32 4.21 -15.26
C GLU A 373 -40.02 3.98 -13.91
N ASP A 374 -39.54 3.02 -13.10
CA ASP A 374 -40.23 2.63 -11.87
C ASP A 374 -40.18 3.72 -10.79
N THR A 375 -41.31 3.96 -10.13
CA THR A 375 -41.43 4.89 -8.99
C THR A 375 -40.81 4.33 -7.69
N HIS A 376 -40.69 3.00 -7.56
CA HIS A 376 -40.16 2.33 -6.37
C HIS A 376 -38.97 1.42 -6.68
N LYS A 377 -37.82 2.05 -6.93
CA LYS A 377 -36.57 1.40 -7.36
C LYS A 377 -35.83 0.61 -6.26
N TYR A 378 -35.98 1.03 -5.00
CA TYR A 378 -35.24 0.47 -3.85
C TYR A 378 -36.04 -0.58 -3.09
N THR A 379 -35.36 -1.61 -2.57
CA THR A 379 -35.94 -2.50 -1.56
C THR A 379 -36.15 -1.71 -0.26
N TRP A 380 -37.09 -2.11 0.60
CA TRP A 380 -37.26 -1.46 1.91
C TRP A 380 -35.97 -1.53 2.74
N TRP A 381 -35.32 -2.69 2.75
CA TRP A 381 -33.99 -2.86 3.37
C TRP A 381 -32.91 -2.02 2.70
N GLY A 382 -32.93 -1.89 1.36
CA GLY A 382 -32.01 -1.04 0.62
C GLY A 382 -32.15 0.44 0.96
N LYS A 383 -33.39 0.94 1.16
CA LYS A 383 -33.64 2.28 1.69
C LYS A 383 -33.04 2.46 3.07
N PHE A 384 -33.18 1.46 3.94
CA PHE A 384 -32.55 1.46 5.26
C PHE A 384 -31.02 1.51 5.17
N LEU A 385 -30.39 0.70 4.29
CA LEU A 385 -28.94 0.73 4.08
C LEU A 385 -28.44 2.09 3.56
N LEU A 386 -29.20 2.74 2.68
CA LEU A 386 -28.87 4.07 2.17
C LEU A 386 -29.01 5.14 3.26
N PHE A 387 -30.10 5.07 4.02
CA PHE A 387 -30.38 5.97 5.13
C PHE A 387 -29.31 5.87 6.23
N THR A 388 -28.90 4.64 6.56
CA THR A 388 -27.87 4.36 7.57
C THR A 388 -26.43 4.48 7.06
N HIS A 389 -26.24 4.69 5.76
CA HIS A 389 -24.94 4.67 5.06
C HIS A 389 -24.17 3.35 5.21
N LEU A 390 -24.86 2.26 5.53
CA LEU A 390 -24.27 0.92 5.55
C LEU A 390 -24.09 0.35 4.13
N ASP A 391 -24.61 1.02 3.09
CA ASP A 391 -24.45 0.64 1.67
C ASP A 391 -22.99 0.41 1.24
N GLY A 392 -22.06 1.21 1.80
CA GLY A 392 -20.64 1.18 1.48
C GLY A 392 -19.81 0.22 2.35
N LEU A 393 -20.41 -0.48 3.32
CA LEU A 393 -19.69 -1.37 4.24
C LEU A 393 -18.84 -2.46 3.51
N PRO A 394 -19.27 -3.03 2.36
CA PRO A 394 -18.44 -3.98 1.63
C PRO A 394 -17.12 -3.41 1.08
N GLU A 395 -16.96 -2.08 1.02
CA GLU A 395 -15.70 -1.42 0.64
C GLU A 395 -14.55 -1.73 1.61
N ILE A 396 -14.86 -2.20 2.83
CA ILE A 396 -13.86 -2.73 3.77
C ILE A 396 -13.04 -3.87 3.14
N LEU A 397 -13.67 -4.71 2.30
CA LEU A 397 -12.96 -5.77 1.57
C LEU A 397 -11.96 -5.20 0.56
N ASN A 398 -12.25 -4.03 -0.03
CA ASN A 398 -11.33 -3.32 -0.92
C ASN A 398 -10.18 -2.70 -0.15
N VAL A 399 -10.43 -2.21 1.06
CA VAL A 399 -9.38 -1.75 1.96
C VAL A 399 -8.48 -2.92 2.32
N LEU A 400 -9.00 -4.06 2.76
CA LEU A 400 -8.21 -5.26 3.03
C LEU A 400 -7.40 -5.72 1.81
N SER A 401 -7.99 -5.68 0.62
CA SER A 401 -7.33 -6.04 -0.65
C SER A 401 -6.31 -5.02 -1.15
N SER A 402 -6.09 -3.91 -0.42
CA SER A 402 -5.12 -2.87 -0.76
C SER A 402 -5.53 -2.01 -1.96
N ASP A 403 -6.77 -2.08 -2.42
CA ASP A 403 -7.30 -1.23 -3.51
C ASP A 403 -7.68 0.17 -3.02
N MET A 404 -8.23 0.23 -1.80
CA MET A 404 -8.68 1.46 -1.13
C MET A 404 -7.99 1.65 0.23
N SER A 405 -8.26 2.78 0.83
CA SER A 405 -7.88 3.23 2.17
C SER A 405 -9.16 3.63 2.92
N PHE A 406 -9.14 3.75 4.25
CA PHE A 406 -10.29 4.32 4.97
C PHE A 406 -10.54 5.77 4.58
N ALA A 407 -9.51 6.61 4.68
CA ALA A 407 -9.53 8.02 4.30
C ALA A 407 -8.74 8.26 3.01
N GLY A 408 -9.27 9.10 2.11
CA GLY A 408 -8.63 9.40 0.84
C GLY A 408 -9.57 10.07 -0.17
N PRO A 409 -9.07 10.37 -1.39
CA PRO A 409 -9.87 10.96 -2.45
C PRO A 409 -11.00 10.04 -2.91
N HIS A 410 -12.00 10.61 -3.58
CA HIS A 410 -13.10 9.81 -4.12
C HIS A 410 -12.62 8.86 -5.23
N ALA A 411 -13.17 7.65 -5.29
CA ALA A 411 -12.93 6.71 -6.39
C ALA A 411 -13.94 6.92 -7.54
N PRO A 412 -13.58 7.61 -8.65
CA PRO A 412 -14.52 7.83 -9.75
C PRO A 412 -14.72 6.60 -10.63
N VAL A 413 -15.80 6.60 -11.42
CA VAL A 413 -15.87 5.76 -12.62
C VAL A 413 -14.88 6.23 -13.68
N LEU A 414 -14.56 5.33 -14.61
CA LEU A 414 -13.69 5.61 -15.74
C LEU A 414 -14.17 6.82 -16.56
N GLN A 415 -15.44 6.88 -16.94
CA GLN A 415 -15.98 8.00 -17.75
C GLN A 415 -15.79 9.35 -17.05
N ARG A 416 -16.13 9.42 -15.75
CA ARG A 416 -15.96 10.65 -14.95
C ARG A 416 -14.49 11.00 -14.74
N PHE A 417 -13.63 10.00 -14.55
CA PHE A 417 -12.19 10.21 -14.43
C PHE A 417 -11.58 10.83 -15.70
N LEU A 418 -12.08 10.45 -16.88
CA LEU A 418 -11.63 11.05 -18.15
C LEU A 418 -12.03 12.53 -18.26
N GLN A 419 -13.14 12.92 -17.64
CA GLN A 419 -13.62 14.31 -17.59
C GLN A 419 -12.94 15.15 -16.50
N TYR A 420 -12.19 14.53 -15.58
CA TYR A 420 -11.55 15.25 -14.48
C TYR A 420 -10.50 16.25 -14.98
N SER A 421 -10.48 17.42 -14.34
CA SER A 421 -9.40 18.39 -14.51
C SER A 421 -8.05 17.75 -14.15
N PRO A 422 -6.93 18.21 -14.74
CA PRO A 422 -5.61 17.72 -14.39
C PRO A 422 -5.33 17.82 -12.88
N ALA A 423 -5.78 18.90 -12.23
CA ALA A 423 -5.67 19.09 -10.79
C ALA A 423 -6.38 17.97 -10.00
N ARG A 424 -7.61 17.60 -10.39
CA ARG A 424 -8.37 16.52 -9.76
C ARG A 424 -7.73 15.15 -9.98
N ARG A 425 -7.23 14.88 -11.18
CA ARG A 425 -6.52 13.61 -11.49
C ARG A 425 -5.28 13.43 -10.63
N ARG A 426 -4.56 14.51 -10.32
CA ARG A 426 -3.37 14.49 -9.46
C ARG A 426 -3.66 14.05 -8.02
N ASN A 427 -4.86 14.34 -7.49
CA ASN A 427 -5.24 13.89 -6.15
C ASN A 427 -5.32 12.36 -6.03
N LEU A 428 -5.52 11.63 -7.15
CA LEU A 428 -5.49 10.16 -7.18
C LEU A 428 -4.06 9.57 -7.14
N CYS A 429 -3.06 10.34 -6.73
CA CYS A 429 -1.70 9.83 -6.45
C CYS A 429 -1.62 8.92 -5.20
N ILE A 430 -2.64 8.98 -4.33
CA ILE A 430 -2.82 8.07 -3.19
C ILE A 430 -4.03 7.15 -3.43
N LYS A 431 -4.21 6.16 -2.56
CA LYS A 431 -5.36 5.25 -2.65
C LYS A 431 -6.66 6.01 -2.33
N PRO A 432 -7.76 5.74 -3.06
CA PRO A 432 -9.05 6.31 -2.72
C PRO A 432 -9.51 5.92 -1.31
N GLY A 433 -10.31 6.78 -0.70
CA GLY A 433 -10.91 6.56 0.61
C GLY A 433 -12.33 6.01 0.54
N ILE A 434 -12.76 5.25 1.55
CA ILE A 434 -14.18 5.08 1.88
C ILE A 434 -14.79 6.43 2.27
N VAL A 435 -14.02 7.25 2.97
CA VAL A 435 -14.35 8.62 3.37
C VAL A 435 -13.28 9.61 2.90
N GLY A 436 -13.63 10.88 2.74
CA GLY A 436 -12.67 11.92 2.34
C GLY A 436 -13.27 13.32 2.33
N GLY A 437 -12.51 14.28 1.81
CA GLY A 437 -13.01 15.66 1.62
C GLY A 437 -14.29 15.71 0.78
N TRP A 438 -14.43 14.79 -0.16
CA TRP A 438 -15.62 14.62 -1.00
C TRP A 438 -16.88 14.18 -0.24
N SER A 439 -16.72 13.62 0.97
CA SER A 439 -17.83 13.28 1.84
C SER A 439 -18.34 14.48 2.64
N LEU A 440 -17.54 15.56 2.70
CA LEU A 440 -17.77 16.73 3.56
C LEU A 440 -18.18 17.98 2.76
N GLU A 441 -17.64 18.17 1.55
CA GLU A 441 -17.90 19.35 0.71
C GLU A 441 -18.85 19.05 -0.47
N LYS A 442 -19.55 20.09 -0.94
CA LYS A 442 -20.47 20.00 -2.10
C LYS A 442 -19.79 20.40 -3.41
N GLU A 443 -19.07 21.51 -3.38
CA GLU A 443 -18.47 22.12 -4.56
C GLU A 443 -17.20 21.39 -4.96
N GLU A 444 -17.02 21.13 -6.26
CA GLU A 444 -15.91 20.31 -6.75
C GLU A 444 -14.54 20.97 -6.47
N GLU A 445 -14.47 22.30 -6.52
CA GLU A 445 -13.26 23.06 -6.20
C GLU A 445 -12.84 22.89 -4.74
N ASP A 446 -13.79 23.00 -3.80
CA ASP A 446 -13.54 22.78 -2.37
C ASP A 446 -13.09 21.35 -2.09
N VAL A 447 -13.69 20.37 -2.78
CA VAL A 447 -13.25 18.97 -2.66
C VAL A 447 -11.82 18.81 -3.18
N ILE A 448 -11.45 19.44 -4.30
CA ILE A 448 -10.08 19.40 -4.84
C ILE A 448 -9.10 20.01 -3.84
N PHE A 449 -9.43 21.18 -3.29
CA PHE A 449 -8.61 21.90 -2.34
C PHE A 449 -8.39 21.10 -1.06
N ARG A 450 -9.47 20.59 -0.45
CA ARG A 450 -9.43 19.85 0.80
C ARG A 450 -8.69 18.51 0.66
N GLU A 451 -8.89 17.80 -0.45
CA GLU A 451 -8.11 16.59 -0.75
C GLU A 451 -6.63 16.90 -0.97
N ARG A 452 -6.30 18.02 -1.63
CA ARG A 452 -4.91 18.44 -1.81
C ARG A 452 -4.25 18.74 -0.46
N GLU A 453 -4.90 19.51 0.39
CA GLU A 453 -4.43 19.86 1.74
C GLU A 453 -4.25 18.61 2.63
N TYR A 454 -5.10 17.61 2.43
CA TYR A 454 -4.98 16.30 3.07
C TYR A 454 -3.75 15.51 2.58
N ILE A 455 -3.52 15.45 1.26
CA ILE A 455 -2.40 14.71 0.65
C ILE A 455 -1.06 15.32 1.05
N GLU A 456 -0.94 16.65 0.99
CA GLU A 456 0.30 17.37 1.29
C GLU A 456 0.69 17.24 2.76
N ASN A 457 -0.29 17.36 3.66
CA ASN A 457 -0.08 17.42 5.10
C ASN A 457 -0.71 16.21 5.83
N TRP A 458 -0.59 15.02 5.24
CA TRP A 458 -1.16 13.80 5.82
C TRP A 458 -0.63 13.53 7.23
N THR A 459 -1.55 13.29 8.17
CA THR A 459 -1.27 12.78 9.52
C THR A 459 -2.37 11.81 9.95
N VAL A 460 -2.07 10.96 10.93
CA VAL A 460 -3.06 10.04 11.53
C VAL A 460 -4.25 10.83 12.13
N LEU A 461 -3.98 12.01 12.71
CA LEU A 461 -5.03 12.87 13.25
C LEU A 461 -5.96 13.41 12.17
N LYS A 462 -5.46 13.73 10.97
CA LYS A 462 -6.32 14.16 9.85
C LYS A 462 -7.25 13.02 9.38
N ASP A 463 -6.76 11.78 9.32
CA ASP A 463 -7.60 10.61 9.00
C ASP A 463 -8.75 10.46 10.01
N LEU A 464 -8.42 10.51 11.30
CA LEU A 464 -9.42 10.44 12.38
C LEU A 464 -10.38 11.63 12.34
N ALA A 465 -9.87 12.85 12.10
CA ALA A 465 -10.68 14.05 12.02
C ALA A 465 -11.70 13.98 10.88
N ILE A 466 -11.29 13.54 9.67
CA ILE A 466 -12.20 13.34 8.54
C ILE A 466 -13.30 12.33 8.90
N PHE A 467 -12.93 11.23 9.56
CA PHE A 467 -13.88 10.22 10.00
C PHE A 467 -14.87 10.77 11.04
N PHE A 468 -14.39 11.39 12.11
CA PHE A 468 -15.24 11.95 13.17
C PHE A 468 -16.12 13.09 12.65
N GLU A 469 -15.59 13.97 11.80
CA GLU A 469 -16.38 15.06 11.20
C GLU A 469 -17.51 14.51 10.35
N MET A 470 -17.25 13.45 9.57
CA MET A 470 -18.31 12.75 8.83
C MET A 470 -19.35 12.15 9.77
N VAL A 471 -18.93 11.44 10.82
CA VAL A 471 -19.85 10.83 11.80
C VAL A 471 -20.69 11.91 12.50
N ILE A 472 -20.09 13.02 12.93
CA ILE A 472 -20.79 14.13 13.56
C ILE A 472 -21.80 14.75 12.58
N ARG A 473 -21.41 15.05 11.34
CA ARG A 473 -22.34 15.59 10.32
C ARG A 473 -23.48 14.63 10.03
N TYR A 474 -23.22 13.34 10.05
CA TYR A 474 -24.24 12.30 9.90
C TYR A 474 -25.22 12.30 11.08
N VAL A 475 -24.73 12.27 12.32
CA VAL A 475 -25.56 12.32 13.54
C VAL A 475 -26.38 13.61 13.62
N LEU A 476 -25.81 14.73 13.19
CA LEU A 476 -26.50 16.04 13.14
C LEU A 476 -27.45 16.20 11.95
N GLY A 477 -27.63 15.18 11.10
CA GLY A 477 -28.50 15.24 9.92
C GLY A 477 -28.05 16.22 8.83
N ARG A 478 -26.81 16.73 8.91
CA ARG A 478 -26.19 17.66 7.94
C ARG A 478 -25.34 16.92 6.88
N SER A 479 -25.48 15.60 6.80
CA SER A 479 -24.78 14.77 5.80
C SER A 479 -25.00 15.33 4.40
N THR A 480 -23.89 15.61 3.72
CA THR A 480 -23.86 16.33 2.45
C THR A 480 -24.11 15.41 1.25
N ARG A 481 -24.36 14.12 1.49
CA ARG A 481 -24.57 13.07 0.49
C ARG A 481 -25.94 13.18 -0.23
N ARG A 482 -26.35 14.38 -0.64
CA ARG A 482 -27.40 14.65 -1.64
C ARG A 482 -26.92 14.28 -3.07
N GLN A 483 -26.34 13.10 -3.23
CA GLN A 483 -25.98 12.50 -4.52
C GLN A 483 -26.89 11.32 -4.86
N LEU A 484 -28.12 11.31 -4.32
CA LEU A 484 -29.07 10.22 -4.51
C LEU A 484 -29.60 10.12 -5.95
N GLN A 485 -29.55 11.19 -6.74
CA GLN A 485 -30.00 11.16 -8.15
C GLN A 485 -28.92 10.63 -9.11
N ARG A 486 -27.63 10.97 -8.91
CA ARG A 486 -26.54 10.72 -9.87
C ARG A 486 -26.04 9.26 -9.93
N ASN A 487 -26.43 8.42 -8.96
CA ASN A 487 -26.02 7.01 -8.89
C ASN A 487 -27.16 6.04 -9.28
N ILE A 488 -28.34 6.53 -9.69
CA ILE A 488 -29.48 5.65 -9.96
C ILE A 488 -29.29 4.92 -11.29
N ASP A 489 -29.09 5.67 -12.37
CA ASP A 489 -28.92 5.11 -13.71
C ASP A 489 -27.71 4.18 -13.76
N GLU A 490 -26.64 4.54 -13.04
CA GLU A 490 -25.45 3.71 -12.89
C GLU A 490 -25.72 2.38 -12.17
N GLN A 491 -26.56 2.37 -11.15
CA GLN A 491 -26.92 1.13 -10.43
C GLN A 491 -27.87 0.27 -11.26
N ILE A 492 -28.78 0.89 -12.02
CA ILE A 492 -29.67 0.17 -12.94
C ILE A 492 -28.85 -0.50 -14.03
N GLN A 493 -27.93 0.23 -14.67
CA GLN A 493 -27.03 -0.31 -15.68
C GLN A 493 -26.20 -1.49 -15.14
N LEU A 494 -25.71 -1.40 -13.90
CA LEU A 494 -25.00 -2.50 -13.24
C LEU A 494 -25.88 -3.73 -13.02
N ILE A 495 -27.15 -3.54 -12.68
CA ILE A 495 -28.11 -4.63 -12.49
C ILE A 495 -28.47 -5.26 -13.84
N GLU A 496 -28.61 -4.46 -14.89
CA GLU A 496 -28.82 -4.93 -16.27
C GLU A 496 -27.61 -5.71 -16.78
N GLU A 497 -26.40 -5.19 -16.64
CA GLU A 497 -25.14 -5.89 -16.99
C GLU A 497 -25.02 -7.20 -16.23
N TYR A 498 -25.33 -7.21 -14.92
CA TYR A 498 -25.34 -8.43 -14.12
C TYR A 498 -26.41 -9.43 -14.60
N LYS A 499 -27.61 -8.96 -14.95
CA LYS A 499 -28.68 -9.80 -15.51
C LYS A 499 -28.27 -10.42 -16.83
N GLU A 500 -27.64 -9.67 -17.72
CA GLU A 500 -27.12 -10.18 -18.99
C GLU A 500 -25.99 -11.20 -18.75
N GLU A 501 -25.05 -10.88 -17.85
CA GLU A 501 -23.93 -11.76 -17.53
C GLU A 501 -24.40 -13.07 -16.88
N THR A 502 -25.47 -13.02 -16.07
CA THR A 502 -26.01 -14.19 -15.36
C THR A 502 -27.24 -14.81 -16.01
N ALA A 503 -27.67 -14.29 -17.15
CA ALA A 503 -28.81 -14.83 -17.89
C ALA A 503 -28.56 -16.30 -18.20
N PRO A 504 -29.54 -17.19 -17.90
CA PRO A 504 -29.42 -18.58 -18.28
C PRO A 504 -29.30 -18.69 -19.81
N LEU A 505 -28.57 -19.71 -20.25
CA LEU A 505 -28.47 -20.06 -21.67
C LEU A 505 -29.88 -20.23 -22.26
N GLN A 506 -30.14 -19.62 -23.41
CA GLN A 506 -31.37 -19.84 -24.15
C GLN A 506 -31.22 -21.11 -24.99
N TYR A 507 -32.10 -22.08 -24.78
CA TYR A 507 -32.18 -23.30 -25.56
C TYR A 507 -33.61 -23.85 -25.52
N ASP A 508 -33.93 -24.75 -26.46
CA ASP A 508 -35.25 -25.35 -26.53
C ASP A 508 -35.45 -26.40 -25.43
N HIS A 509 -36.09 -26.00 -24.33
CA HIS A 509 -36.42 -26.88 -23.21
C HIS A 509 -37.40 -28.01 -23.61
N SER A 510 -38.15 -27.87 -24.70
CA SER A 510 -39.16 -28.85 -25.10
C SER A 510 -38.55 -30.13 -25.68
N LYS A 511 -37.31 -30.07 -26.17
CA LYS A 511 -36.59 -31.23 -26.75
C LYS A 511 -36.32 -32.35 -25.74
N TYR A 512 -36.33 -32.04 -24.44
CA TYR A 512 -36.13 -33.04 -23.41
C TYR A 512 -37.04 -32.79 -22.20
N VAL A 513 -38.16 -33.52 -22.17
CA VAL A 513 -39.08 -33.52 -21.03
C VAL A 513 -38.93 -34.84 -20.27
N HIS A 514 -38.29 -34.77 -19.10
CA HIS A 514 -38.05 -35.94 -18.25
C HIS A 514 -38.89 -35.88 -16.99
N THR A 515 -39.83 -36.81 -16.83
CA THR A 515 -40.64 -36.94 -15.61
C THR A 515 -39.80 -37.60 -14.51
N VAL A 516 -39.43 -36.82 -13.49
CA VAL A 516 -38.64 -37.32 -12.36
C VAL A 516 -39.48 -38.26 -11.51
N THR A 517 -39.06 -39.53 -11.46
CA THR A 517 -39.69 -40.57 -10.63
C THR A 517 -39.47 -40.31 -9.13
N PHE A 518 -40.28 -40.93 -8.26
CA PHE A 518 -40.08 -40.80 -6.81
C PHE A 518 -38.69 -41.26 -6.35
N GLY A 519 -38.21 -42.40 -6.89
CA GLY A 519 -36.88 -42.93 -6.59
C GLY A 519 -35.75 -41.96 -6.99
N GLU A 520 -35.86 -41.31 -8.15
CA GLU A 520 -34.90 -40.29 -8.56
C GLU A 520 -34.93 -39.04 -7.68
N ARG A 521 -36.10 -38.60 -7.19
CA ARG A 521 -36.17 -37.49 -6.23
C ARG A 521 -35.45 -37.84 -4.94
N VAL A 522 -35.69 -39.04 -4.40
CA VAL A 522 -35.00 -39.53 -3.19
C VAL A 522 -33.50 -39.58 -3.43
N TYR A 523 -33.06 -40.13 -4.57
CA TYR A 523 -31.65 -40.12 -4.98
C TYR A 523 -31.05 -38.72 -4.99
N LEU A 524 -31.71 -37.75 -5.64
CA LEU A 524 -31.21 -36.37 -5.75
C LEU A 524 -31.10 -35.67 -4.39
N ILE A 525 -32.06 -35.93 -3.49
CA ILE A 525 -32.01 -35.41 -2.11
C ILE A 525 -30.83 -36.00 -1.35
N ILE A 526 -30.69 -37.34 -1.35
CA ILE A 526 -29.58 -38.03 -0.68
C ILE A 526 -28.23 -37.57 -1.24
N LYS A 527 -28.11 -37.52 -2.57
CA LYS A 527 -26.92 -37.01 -3.27
C LYS A 527 -26.58 -35.59 -2.83
N ARG A 528 -27.55 -34.70 -2.71
CA ARG A 528 -27.31 -33.32 -2.27
C ARG A 528 -26.81 -33.25 -0.83
N ILE A 529 -27.35 -34.08 0.07
CA ILE A 529 -26.90 -34.17 1.46
C ILE A 529 -25.45 -34.68 1.51
N ILE A 530 -25.13 -35.74 0.76
CA ILE A 530 -23.78 -36.29 0.67
C ILE A 530 -22.79 -35.25 0.12
N ASP A 531 -23.14 -34.57 -0.97
CA ASP A 531 -22.33 -33.51 -1.57
C ASP A 531 -22.02 -32.40 -0.55
N PHE A 532 -23.04 -31.96 0.19
CA PHE A 532 -22.89 -30.91 1.21
C PHE A 532 -21.98 -31.37 2.35
N VAL A 533 -22.24 -32.54 2.94
CA VAL A 533 -21.48 -33.07 4.08
C VAL A 533 -20.02 -33.33 3.69
N LEU A 534 -19.77 -34.00 2.56
CA LEU A 534 -18.40 -34.31 2.11
C LEU A 534 -17.63 -33.06 1.70
N SER A 535 -18.26 -32.09 1.03
CA SER A 535 -17.59 -30.82 0.70
C SER A 535 -17.30 -29.98 1.95
N PHE A 536 -18.23 -29.92 2.91
CA PHE A 536 -18.02 -29.22 4.18
C PHE A 536 -16.86 -29.80 4.98
N ILE A 537 -16.85 -31.13 5.18
CA ILE A 537 -15.73 -31.83 5.86
C ILE A 537 -14.44 -31.64 5.06
N GLY A 538 -14.48 -31.80 3.73
CA GLY A 538 -13.33 -31.62 2.86
C GLY A 538 -12.70 -30.24 2.97
N ILE A 539 -13.51 -29.17 3.00
CA ILE A 539 -13.02 -27.79 3.17
C ILE A 539 -12.32 -27.63 4.52
N ILE A 540 -12.88 -28.17 5.61
CA ILE A 540 -12.27 -28.06 6.95
C ILE A 540 -10.93 -28.81 6.98
N VAL A 541 -10.92 -30.07 6.57
CA VAL A 541 -9.74 -30.95 6.60
C VAL A 541 -8.64 -30.42 5.68
N LEU A 542 -9.00 -29.93 4.48
CA LEU A 542 -8.04 -29.41 3.51
C LEU A 542 -7.73 -27.92 3.70
N SER A 543 -8.33 -27.24 4.69
CA SER A 543 -8.12 -25.81 4.91
C SER A 543 -6.64 -25.42 5.08
N PRO A 544 -5.76 -26.19 5.78
CA PRO A 544 -4.34 -25.86 5.85
C PRO A 544 -3.66 -25.94 4.48
N VAL A 545 -4.01 -26.95 3.68
CA VAL A 545 -3.47 -27.14 2.32
C VAL A 545 -3.94 -26.01 1.39
N LEU A 546 -5.23 -25.66 1.43
CA LEU A 546 -5.80 -24.55 0.68
C LEU A 546 -5.10 -23.23 1.02
N LEU A 547 -4.81 -22.99 2.30
CA LEU A 547 -4.09 -21.80 2.75
C LEU A 547 -2.64 -21.78 2.25
N ILE A 548 -1.91 -22.89 2.38
CA ILE A 548 -0.53 -23.01 1.90
C ILE A 548 -0.47 -22.77 0.39
N LEU A 549 -1.33 -23.43 -0.39
CA LEU A 549 -1.41 -23.24 -1.84
C LEU A 549 -1.77 -21.80 -2.21
N SER A 550 -2.69 -21.17 -1.45
CA SER A 550 -3.04 -19.76 -1.67
C SER A 550 -1.84 -18.83 -1.48
N ILE A 551 -1.01 -19.08 -0.46
CA ILE A 551 0.22 -18.31 -0.22
C ILE A 551 1.23 -18.54 -1.33
N LEU A 552 1.49 -19.80 -1.70
CA LEU A 552 2.43 -20.18 -2.77
C LEU A 552 2.05 -19.58 -4.14
N VAL A 553 0.78 -19.62 -4.50
CA VAL A 553 0.30 -19.04 -5.77
C VAL A 553 0.38 -17.51 -5.74
N SER A 554 0.11 -16.88 -4.59
CA SER A 554 0.14 -15.42 -4.46
C SER A 554 1.56 -14.85 -4.39
N SER A 555 2.51 -15.58 -3.79
CA SER A 555 3.89 -15.12 -3.60
C SER A 555 4.69 -15.00 -4.89
N ASN A 556 4.25 -15.66 -5.97
CA ASN A 556 4.99 -15.69 -7.23
C ASN A 556 4.91 -14.37 -8.02
N ASP A 557 3.73 -13.79 -8.19
CA ASP A 557 3.52 -12.57 -8.99
C ASP A 557 2.59 -11.53 -8.32
N GLY A 558 2.21 -11.75 -7.06
CA GLY A 558 1.34 -10.85 -6.29
C GLY A 558 -0.10 -10.76 -6.80
N GLY A 559 -0.54 -11.66 -7.69
CA GLY A 559 -1.93 -11.75 -8.13
C GLY A 559 -2.81 -12.58 -7.19
N SER A 560 -4.13 -12.58 -7.44
CA SER A 560 -5.08 -13.34 -6.63
C SER A 560 -4.84 -14.85 -6.76
N PRO A 561 -4.87 -15.63 -5.67
CA PRO A 561 -4.63 -17.07 -5.76
C PRO A 561 -5.77 -17.84 -6.43
N ILE A 562 -6.98 -17.28 -6.47
CA ILE A 562 -8.16 -17.92 -7.04
C ILE A 562 -8.50 -17.32 -8.40
N TYR A 563 -8.55 -18.17 -9.41
CA TYR A 563 -9.11 -17.87 -10.73
C TYR A 563 -10.59 -18.26 -10.79
N LYS A 564 -11.39 -17.45 -11.47
CA LYS A 564 -12.83 -17.63 -11.61
C LYS A 564 -13.17 -17.85 -13.07
N HIS A 565 -13.88 -18.93 -13.38
CA HIS A 565 -14.26 -19.27 -14.74
C HIS A 565 -15.78 -19.47 -14.83
N ILE A 566 -16.45 -18.75 -15.72
CA ILE A 566 -17.89 -18.90 -15.98
C ILE A 566 -18.13 -20.18 -16.81
N ARG A 567 -19.09 -20.99 -16.37
CA ARG A 567 -19.52 -22.24 -17.01
C ARG A 567 -21.05 -22.34 -17.01
N VAL A 568 -21.59 -23.21 -17.85
CA VAL A 568 -23.03 -23.49 -17.89
C VAL A 568 -23.35 -24.62 -16.90
N GLY A 569 -24.30 -24.36 -16.02
CA GLY A 569 -24.80 -25.28 -15.02
C GLY A 569 -26.19 -25.83 -15.36
N LYS A 570 -26.82 -26.47 -14.37
CA LYS A 570 -28.17 -27.04 -14.53
C LYS A 570 -29.17 -26.00 -15.03
N GLU A 571 -30.03 -26.39 -15.96
CA GLU A 571 -31.06 -25.53 -16.59
C GLU A 571 -30.46 -24.30 -17.31
N GLY A 572 -29.23 -24.40 -17.80
CA GLY A 572 -28.55 -23.30 -18.51
C GLY A 572 -28.02 -22.19 -17.60
N ARG A 573 -28.17 -22.29 -16.27
CA ARG A 573 -27.72 -21.24 -15.35
C ARG A 573 -26.20 -21.04 -15.42
N LYS A 574 -25.74 -19.80 -15.57
CA LYS A 574 -24.31 -19.49 -15.53
C LYS A 574 -23.77 -19.62 -14.10
N ILE A 575 -22.76 -20.47 -13.92
CA ILE A 575 -22.09 -20.75 -12.64
C ILE A 575 -20.62 -20.34 -12.70
N THR A 576 -20.08 -19.84 -11.59
CA THR A 576 -18.66 -19.46 -11.50
C THR A 576 -17.86 -20.57 -10.84
N ILE A 577 -17.00 -21.26 -11.59
CA ILE A 577 -16.11 -22.30 -11.08
C ILE A 577 -14.84 -21.67 -10.49
N TYR A 578 -14.49 -22.05 -9.27
CA TYR A 578 -13.27 -21.61 -8.59
C TYR A 578 -12.11 -22.59 -8.82
N LYS A 579 -10.95 -22.08 -9.24
CA LYS A 579 -9.71 -22.86 -9.33
C LYS A 579 -8.54 -22.08 -8.75
N PHE A 580 -7.48 -22.76 -8.34
CA PHE A 580 -6.22 -22.06 -8.10
C PHE A 580 -5.66 -21.55 -9.42
N ARG A 581 -5.14 -20.32 -9.37
CA ARG A 581 -4.49 -19.71 -10.51
C ARG A 581 -3.16 -20.41 -10.77
N SER A 582 -3.05 -21.02 -11.93
CA SER A 582 -1.82 -21.69 -12.40
C SER A 582 -1.00 -20.84 -13.38
N MET A 583 -1.64 -19.82 -13.97
CA MET A 583 -1.03 -18.92 -14.95
C MET A 583 -0.59 -17.58 -14.34
N ARG A 584 0.39 -16.92 -14.96
CA ARG A 584 0.82 -15.58 -14.61
C ARG A 584 -0.31 -14.55 -14.74
N LYS A 585 -0.26 -13.48 -13.95
CA LYS A 585 -1.26 -12.40 -13.92
C LYS A 585 -1.46 -11.71 -15.28
N ASP A 586 -0.43 -11.68 -16.11
CA ASP A 586 -0.38 -11.05 -17.44
C ASP A 586 -0.67 -12.04 -18.59
N ALA A 587 -1.09 -13.27 -18.30
CA ALA A 587 -1.35 -14.33 -19.30
C ALA A 587 -2.40 -13.98 -20.37
N GLY A 588 -3.17 -12.89 -20.20
CA GLY A 588 -4.14 -12.39 -21.18
C GLY A 588 -3.51 -11.70 -22.40
N ASP A 589 -2.29 -11.17 -22.29
CA ASP A 589 -1.56 -10.57 -23.42
C ASP A 589 -0.82 -11.65 -24.23
N LEU A 590 -1.59 -12.48 -24.95
CA LEU A 590 -1.07 -13.63 -25.71
C LEU A 590 0.04 -13.23 -26.71
N LYS A 591 -0.07 -12.06 -27.34
CA LYS A 591 0.93 -11.54 -28.30
C LYS A 591 2.28 -11.17 -27.66
N LYS A 592 2.32 -10.94 -26.34
CA LYS A 592 3.57 -10.65 -25.61
C LYS A 592 4.28 -11.91 -25.13
N LEU A 593 3.53 -12.99 -24.95
CA LEU A 593 3.99 -14.18 -24.22
C LEU A 593 4.19 -15.40 -25.13
N LEU A 594 3.50 -15.46 -26.28
CA LEU A 594 3.56 -16.59 -27.20
C LEU A 594 4.36 -16.25 -28.45
N THR A 595 5.12 -17.23 -28.94
CA THR A 595 5.70 -17.18 -30.28
C THR A 595 4.59 -17.21 -31.36
N PRO A 596 4.85 -16.75 -32.59
CA PRO A 596 3.87 -16.80 -33.68
C PRO A 596 3.29 -18.21 -33.92
N GLU A 597 4.13 -19.24 -33.80
CA GLU A 597 3.76 -20.66 -33.96
C GLU A 597 2.83 -21.14 -32.83
N GLN A 598 3.17 -20.84 -31.58
CA GLN A 598 2.33 -21.16 -30.42
C GLN A 598 0.99 -20.40 -30.43
N LEU A 599 0.97 -19.19 -31.02
CA LEU A 599 -0.25 -18.41 -31.18
C LEU A 599 -1.19 -19.01 -32.23
N GLU A 600 -0.67 -19.63 -33.28
CA GLU A 600 -1.47 -20.42 -34.23
C GLU A 600 -1.99 -21.72 -33.62
N GLN A 601 -1.13 -22.48 -32.93
CA GLN A 601 -1.55 -23.70 -32.21
C GLN A 601 -2.70 -23.40 -31.22
N TYR A 602 -2.58 -22.30 -30.47
CA TYR A 602 -3.61 -21.86 -29.53
C TYR A 602 -4.95 -21.53 -30.19
N LYS A 603 -4.95 -20.96 -31.41
CA LYS A 603 -6.20 -20.63 -32.12
C LYS A 603 -6.96 -21.89 -32.56
N THR A 604 -6.24 -22.96 -32.85
CA THR A 604 -6.81 -24.21 -33.36
C THR A 604 -7.23 -25.13 -32.22
N GLU A 605 -6.36 -25.35 -31.24
CA GLU A 605 -6.56 -26.39 -30.20
C GLU A 605 -6.94 -25.82 -28.83
N PHE A 606 -6.88 -24.49 -28.65
CA PHE A 606 -7.01 -23.82 -27.36
C PHE A 606 -6.01 -24.31 -26.28
N LYS A 607 -4.99 -25.06 -26.70
CA LYS A 607 -3.91 -25.64 -25.89
C LYS A 607 -2.57 -25.37 -26.58
N ILE A 608 -1.50 -25.34 -25.79
CA ILE A 608 -0.13 -25.09 -26.23
C ILE A 608 0.76 -26.04 -25.46
N ASP A 609 1.69 -26.69 -26.15
CA ASP A 609 2.70 -27.52 -25.50
C ASP A 609 3.78 -26.62 -24.86
N ASP A 610 4.17 -26.96 -23.62
CA ASP A 610 5.07 -26.17 -22.77
C ASP A 610 4.68 -24.68 -22.64
N ASP A 611 3.45 -24.46 -22.15
CA ASP A 611 2.83 -23.14 -22.10
C ASP A 611 3.60 -22.15 -21.18
N PRO A 612 4.25 -21.11 -21.73
CA PRO A 612 5.07 -20.16 -20.97
C PRO A 612 4.24 -19.27 -20.02
N ARG A 613 2.91 -19.31 -20.14
CA ARG A 613 1.98 -18.62 -19.23
C ARG A 613 1.86 -19.34 -17.89
N ILE A 614 2.20 -20.63 -17.83
CA ILE A 614 2.13 -21.44 -16.61
C ILE A 614 3.33 -21.11 -15.72
N THR A 615 3.08 -21.00 -14.42
CA THR A 615 4.16 -20.80 -13.43
C THR A 615 4.69 -22.15 -12.95
N GLY A 616 5.94 -22.25 -12.46
CA GLY A 616 6.46 -23.52 -11.94
C GLY A 616 5.59 -24.14 -10.82
N ILE A 617 5.03 -23.30 -9.93
CA ILE A 617 4.03 -23.73 -8.94
C ILE A 617 2.72 -24.13 -9.62
N GLY A 618 2.32 -23.37 -10.64
CA GLY A 618 1.15 -23.62 -11.48
C GLY A 618 1.18 -24.97 -12.20
N GLU A 619 2.35 -25.38 -12.67
CA GLU A 619 2.59 -26.68 -13.29
C GLU A 619 2.43 -27.80 -12.27
N PHE A 620 3.03 -27.66 -11.08
CA PHE A 620 2.87 -28.60 -9.98
C PHE A 620 1.39 -28.80 -9.59
N ILE A 621 0.66 -27.72 -9.35
CA ILE A 621 -0.75 -27.81 -8.92
C ILE A 621 -1.66 -28.40 -10.00
N ARG A 622 -1.36 -28.21 -11.30
CA ARG A 622 -2.08 -28.87 -12.41
C ARG A 622 -1.76 -30.36 -12.48
N LYS A 623 -0.49 -30.73 -12.40
CA LYS A 623 -0.03 -32.13 -12.43
C LYS A 623 -0.64 -32.96 -11.30
N THR A 624 -0.84 -32.35 -10.13
CA THR A 624 -1.48 -33.00 -8.98
C THR A 624 -2.99 -32.77 -8.89
N SER A 625 -3.59 -32.06 -9.85
CA SER A 625 -5.02 -31.63 -9.83
C SER A 625 -5.43 -30.88 -8.55
N LEU A 626 -4.46 -30.28 -7.84
CA LEU A 626 -4.72 -29.48 -6.65
C LEU A 626 -5.37 -28.15 -7.01
N ASP A 627 -5.28 -27.74 -8.28
CA ASP A 627 -5.92 -26.53 -8.79
C ASP A 627 -7.44 -26.57 -8.71
N GLU A 628 -8.05 -27.75 -8.63
CA GLU A 628 -9.51 -27.92 -8.56
C GLU A 628 -10.07 -27.95 -7.13
N LEU A 629 -9.24 -27.99 -6.08
CA LEU A 629 -9.71 -28.01 -4.70
C LEU A 629 -10.65 -26.86 -4.31
N PRO A 630 -10.48 -25.62 -4.81
CA PRO A 630 -11.45 -24.54 -4.54
C PRO A 630 -12.87 -24.82 -5.04
N GLN A 631 -13.07 -25.80 -5.94
CA GLN A 631 -14.40 -26.21 -6.40
C GLN A 631 -15.23 -26.86 -5.28
N LEU A 632 -14.64 -27.29 -4.17
CA LEU A 632 -15.40 -27.74 -2.99
C LEU A 632 -16.36 -26.65 -2.49
N PHE A 633 -15.99 -25.36 -2.60
CA PHE A 633 -16.88 -24.24 -2.29
C PHE A 633 -18.06 -24.14 -3.26
N ASN A 634 -17.87 -24.51 -4.54
CA ASN A 634 -18.96 -24.60 -5.52
C ASN A 634 -19.94 -25.71 -5.17
N ILE A 635 -19.43 -26.87 -4.72
CA ILE A 635 -20.27 -27.99 -4.27
C ILE A 635 -21.06 -27.58 -3.02
N LEU A 636 -20.41 -26.96 -2.04
CA LEU A 636 -21.07 -26.48 -0.83
C LEU A 636 -22.21 -25.49 -1.17
N LYS A 637 -21.93 -24.51 -2.04
CA LYS A 637 -22.91 -23.53 -2.54
C LYS A 637 -24.04 -24.18 -3.36
N GLY A 638 -23.79 -25.33 -3.97
CA GLY A 638 -24.74 -26.07 -4.79
C GLY A 638 -24.69 -25.76 -6.28
N ASP A 639 -23.65 -25.05 -6.74
CA ASP A 639 -23.36 -24.82 -8.16
C ASP A 639 -22.88 -26.11 -8.83
N LEU A 640 -22.13 -26.95 -8.10
CA LEU A 640 -21.61 -28.25 -8.53
C LEU A 640 -22.13 -29.39 -7.64
N SER A 641 -22.01 -30.62 -8.13
CA SER A 641 -22.05 -31.88 -7.37
C SER A 641 -20.65 -32.49 -7.31
N ILE A 642 -20.40 -33.46 -6.43
CA ILE A 642 -19.14 -34.22 -6.46
C ILE A 642 -19.06 -35.02 -7.75
N VAL A 643 -20.15 -35.69 -8.12
CA VAL A 643 -20.25 -36.50 -9.35
C VAL A 643 -21.35 -35.96 -10.25
N GLY A 644 -21.03 -35.72 -11.52
CA GLY A 644 -21.96 -35.18 -12.51
C GLY A 644 -21.29 -35.00 -13.88
N PRO A 645 -22.01 -34.53 -14.90
CA PRO A 645 -21.41 -34.17 -16.18
C PRO A 645 -20.42 -33.01 -16.00
N ARG A 646 -19.41 -32.89 -16.86
CA ARG A 646 -18.42 -31.80 -16.70
C ARG A 646 -19.07 -30.44 -16.98
N PRO A 647 -18.79 -29.38 -16.18
CA PRO A 647 -19.23 -28.03 -16.52
C PRO A 647 -18.56 -27.54 -17.82
N ILE A 648 -19.36 -27.19 -18.82
CA ILE A 648 -18.92 -26.73 -20.15
C ILE A 648 -18.97 -25.20 -20.28
N VAL A 649 -18.22 -24.62 -21.21
CA VAL A 649 -18.38 -23.21 -21.60
C VAL A 649 -19.58 -23.05 -22.55
N GLU A 650 -20.13 -21.85 -22.64
CA GLU A 650 -21.25 -21.52 -23.53
C GLU A 650 -20.97 -21.92 -24.99
N LYS A 651 -19.75 -21.72 -25.50
CA LYS A 651 -19.38 -22.15 -26.86
C LYS A 651 -19.39 -23.67 -27.08
N GLU A 652 -19.14 -24.45 -26.03
CA GLU A 652 -19.16 -25.92 -26.13
C GLU A 652 -20.60 -26.47 -26.23
N THR A 653 -21.62 -25.63 -26.01
CA THR A 653 -23.04 -26.05 -26.08
C THR A 653 -23.47 -26.39 -27.49
N GLU A 654 -22.87 -25.74 -28.51
CA GLU A 654 -23.14 -25.99 -29.93
C GLU A 654 -22.82 -27.45 -30.33
N VAL A 655 -21.84 -28.06 -29.67
CA VAL A 655 -21.40 -29.44 -29.93
C VAL A 655 -22.46 -30.48 -29.53
N TYR A 656 -23.34 -30.15 -28.58
CA TYR A 656 -24.39 -31.06 -28.11
C TYR A 656 -25.67 -30.97 -28.94
N GLY A 657 -25.81 -29.96 -29.81
CA GLY A 657 -26.96 -29.80 -30.71
C GLY A 657 -28.31 -29.97 -29.98
N ASP A 658 -29.07 -30.98 -30.39
CA ASP A 658 -30.40 -31.28 -29.83
C ASP A 658 -30.36 -31.91 -28.43
N ASP A 659 -29.26 -32.55 -28.04
CA ASP A 659 -29.08 -33.20 -26.74
C ASP A 659 -28.75 -32.22 -25.60
N ILE A 660 -28.56 -30.92 -25.91
CA ILE A 660 -28.19 -29.92 -24.90
C ILE A 660 -29.23 -29.83 -23.77
N ALA A 661 -30.52 -29.98 -24.08
CA ALA A 661 -31.59 -29.94 -23.09
C ALA A 661 -31.49 -31.11 -22.10
N LYS A 662 -31.11 -32.29 -22.60
CA LYS A 662 -30.82 -33.48 -21.80
C LYS A 662 -29.56 -33.28 -20.96
N PHE A 663 -28.49 -32.78 -21.55
CA PHE A 663 -27.23 -32.49 -20.87
C PHE A 663 -27.43 -31.56 -19.66
N LEU A 664 -28.08 -30.42 -19.88
CA LEU A 664 -28.33 -29.39 -18.88
C LEU A 664 -29.40 -29.77 -17.85
N SER A 665 -30.07 -30.91 -17.99
CA SER A 665 -31.02 -31.42 -17.00
C SER A 665 -30.33 -31.91 -15.72
N ALA A 666 -29.06 -32.29 -15.80
CA ALA A 666 -28.25 -32.76 -14.67
C ALA A 666 -27.38 -31.64 -14.09
N LYS A 667 -27.11 -31.70 -12.79
CA LYS A 667 -26.15 -30.77 -12.15
C LYS A 667 -24.73 -31.17 -12.53
N PRO A 668 -23.88 -30.24 -13.00
CA PRO A 668 -22.50 -30.55 -13.32
C PRO A 668 -21.71 -31.04 -12.08
N GLY A 669 -20.71 -31.88 -12.33
CA GLY A 669 -19.86 -32.49 -11.33
C GLY A 669 -18.44 -31.93 -11.31
N LEU A 670 -17.77 -32.05 -10.16
CA LEU A 670 -16.32 -31.94 -10.06
C LEU A 670 -15.64 -33.08 -10.83
N THR A 671 -16.15 -34.31 -10.66
CA THR A 671 -15.81 -35.46 -11.50
C THR A 671 -17.06 -36.02 -12.19
N GLY A 672 -16.87 -36.86 -13.19
CA GLY A 672 -17.92 -37.42 -14.02
C GLY A 672 -17.49 -38.74 -14.66
N TYR A 673 -18.44 -39.43 -15.29
CA TYR A 673 -18.19 -40.75 -15.87
C TYR A 673 -17.05 -40.73 -16.90
N TRP A 674 -17.08 -39.80 -17.85
CA TRP A 674 -15.99 -39.59 -18.81
C TRP A 674 -14.64 -39.27 -18.13
N GLN A 675 -14.62 -38.39 -17.11
CA GLN A 675 -13.40 -38.00 -16.39
C GLN A 675 -12.77 -39.15 -15.60
N ALA A 676 -13.56 -40.15 -15.19
CA ALA A 676 -13.09 -41.31 -14.44
C ALA A 676 -12.64 -42.48 -15.34
N TYR A 677 -13.25 -42.64 -16.52
CA TYR A 677 -13.04 -43.81 -17.38
C TYR A 677 -12.24 -43.54 -18.67
N ALA A 678 -12.30 -42.33 -19.25
CA ALA A 678 -11.69 -42.04 -20.55
C ALA A 678 -10.70 -40.87 -20.58
N ARG A 679 -10.87 -39.84 -19.74
CA ARG A 679 -10.01 -38.64 -19.68
C ARG A 679 -9.58 -38.11 -21.07
N ASN A 680 -8.28 -38.05 -21.37
CA ASN A 680 -7.74 -37.48 -22.62
C ASN A 680 -7.88 -38.41 -23.84
N ASN A 681 -8.30 -39.67 -23.66
CA ASN A 681 -8.39 -40.64 -24.76
C ASN A 681 -9.68 -40.49 -25.59
N ALA A 682 -10.70 -39.81 -25.07
CA ALA A 682 -11.94 -39.50 -25.79
C ALA A 682 -11.99 -38.00 -26.11
N THR A 683 -12.00 -37.65 -27.41
CA THR A 683 -11.99 -36.26 -27.90
C THR A 683 -13.38 -35.81 -28.33
N TYR A 684 -13.55 -34.50 -28.54
CA TYR A 684 -14.81 -33.95 -29.06
C TYR A 684 -15.10 -34.40 -30.50
N GLU A 685 -14.05 -34.63 -31.28
CA GLU A 685 -14.11 -35.05 -32.69
C GLU A 685 -14.66 -36.46 -32.86
N THR A 686 -14.44 -37.37 -31.90
CA THR A 686 -14.94 -38.75 -31.96
C THR A 686 -16.37 -38.92 -31.45
N GLY A 687 -16.94 -37.92 -30.76
CA GLY A 687 -18.29 -38.00 -30.17
C GLY A 687 -18.40 -38.89 -28.91
N GLU A 688 -17.36 -39.66 -28.59
CA GLU A 688 -17.35 -40.62 -27.48
C GLU A 688 -17.50 -39.95 -26.12
N ARG A 689 -16.94 -38.74 -25.98
CA ARG A 689 -17.07 -37.95 -24.75
C ARG A 689 -18.53 -37.60 -24.46
N GLN A 690 -19.24 -37.10 -25.48
CA GLN A 690 -20.64 -36.70 -25.38
C GLN A 690 -21.50 -37.91 -25.02
N ALA A 691 -21.25 -39.06 -25.66
CA ALA A 691 -21.95 -40.31 -25.37
C ALA A 691 -21.75 -40.77 -23.92
N MET A 692 -20.53 -40.69 -23.38
CA MET A 692 -20.25 -41.04 -21.98
C MET A 692 -20.92 -40.10 -20.98
N GLU A 693 -21.01 -38.81 -21.30
CA GLU A 693 -21.74 -37.84 -20.47
C GLU A 693 -23.25 -38.09 -20.51
N MET A 694 -23.82 -38.40 -21.69
CA MET A 694 -25.23 -38.81 -21.83
C MET A 694 -25.53 -40.10 -21.05
N TYR A 695 -24.65 -41.10 -21.16
CA TYR A 695 -24.78 -42.37 -20.46
C TYR A 695 -24.93 -42.18 -18.94
N TYR A 696 -24.15 -41.27 -18.36
CA TYR A 696 -24.28 -40.93 -16.94
C TYR A 696 -25.66 -40.36 -16.60
N ILE A 697 -26.19 -39.46 -17.43
CA ILE A 697 -27.49 -38.80 -17.19
C ILE A 697 -28.63 -39.84 -17.21
N ASP A 698 -28.52 -40.82 -18.11
CA ASP A 698 -29.49 -41.92 -18.27
C ASP A 698 -29.42 -42.94 -17.12
N HIS A 699 -28.23 -43.19 -16.56
CA HIS A 699 -27.99 -44.27 -15.59
C HIS A 699 -27.62 -43.76 -14.18
N LYS A 700 -27.83 -42.47 -13.91
CA LYS A 700 -27.46 -41.83 -12.64
C LYS A 700 -28.07 -42.57 -11.43
N SER A 701 -27.22 -43.00 -10.52
CA SER A 701 -27.59 -43.71 -9.29
C SER A 701 -26.51 -43.52 -8.22
N LEU A 702 -26.86 -43.72 -6.94
CA LEU A 702 -25.86 -43.66 -5.85
C LEU A 702 -24.69 -44.62 -6.08
N TRP A 703 -24.97 -45.81 -6.59
CA TRP A 703 -23.93 -46.82 -6.84
C TRP A 703 -22.98 -46.42 -7.97
N LEU A 704 -23.51 -45.85 -9.06
CA LEU A 704 -22.68 -45.31 -10.14
C LEU A 704 -21.84 -44.13 -9.66
N ASP A 705 -22.41 -43.24 -8.83
CA ASP A 705 -21.68 -42.11 -8.23
C ASP A 705 -20.51 -42.59 -7.37
N ILE A 706 -20.72 -43.60 -6.50
CA ILE A 706 -19.67 -44.20 -5.67
C ILE A 706 -18.56 -44.80 -6.55
N LYS A 707 -18.93 -45.55 -7.59
CA LYS A 707 -17.95 -46.11 -8.55
C LYS A 707 -17.12 -45.02 -9.21
N ILE A 708 -17.75 -43.94 -9.69
CA ILE A 708 -17.05 -42.83 -10.34
C ILE A 708 -16.12 -42.13 -9.35
N PHE A 709 -16.58 -41.87 -8.12
CA PHE A 709 -15.77 -41.23 -7.09
C PHE A 709 -14.48 -42.00 -6.78
N PHE A 710 -14.59 -43.30 -6.47
CA PHE A 710 -13.41 -44.13 -6.15
C PHE A 710 -12.51 -44.36 -7.36
N LYS A 711 -13.07 -44.52 -8.56
CA LYS A 711 -12.28 -44.62 -9.80
C LYS A 711 -11.49 -43.35 -10.06
N THR A 712 -12.10 -42.18 -9.85
CA THR A 712 -11.43 -40.88 -9.96
C THR A 712 -10.29 -40.78 -8.96
N PHE A 713 -10.53 -41.12 -7.69
CA PHE A 713 -9.51 -41.08 -6.64
C PHE A 713 -8.31 -41.99 -6.96
N SER A 714 -8.58 -43.21 -7.44
CA SER A 714 -7.52 -44.14 -7.87
C SER A 714 -6.72 -43.60 -9.06
N SER A 715 -7.39 -43.02 -10.06
CA SER A 715 -6.74 -42.45 -11.25
C SER A 715 -5.86 -41.24 -10.91
N VAL A 716 -6.29 -40.37 -9.98
CA VAL A 716 -5.48 -39.22 -9.49
C VAL A 716 -4.24 -39.70 -8.75
N LEU A 717 -4.35 -40.72 -7.90
CA LEU A 717 -3.19 -41.30 -7.19
C LEU A 717 -2.19 -41.96 -8.13
N LYS A 718 -2.67 -42.65 -9.17
CA LYS A 718 -1.83 -43.31 -10.19
C LYS A 718 -1.27 -42.34 -11.24
N ARG A 719 -1.68 -41.07 -11.23
CA ARG A 719 -1.32 -40.04 -12.23
C ARG A 719 -1.67 -40.42 -13.68
N GLU A 720 -2.64 -41.31 -13.87
CA GLU A 720 -3.05 -41.75 -15.21
C GLU A 720 -3.78 -40.61 -15.95
N GLY A 721 -3.14 -40.03 -16.98
CA GLY A 721 -3.73 -38.97 -17.80
C GLY A 721 -3.68 -37.55 -17.20
N ALA A 722 -2.78 -37.29 -16.25
CA ALA A 722 -2.40 -35.92 -15.88
C ALA A 722 -1.49 -35.33 -16.98
N GLN A 723 -1.77 -34.10 -17.42
CA GLN A 723 -0.87 -33.35 -18.33
C GLN A 723 0.36 -32.85 -17.59
#